data_AF-A0A1H3XZP7-F1
#
_entry.id   AF-A0A1H3XZP7-F1
#
_cell.length_a   1.000
_cell.length_b   1.000
_cell.length_c   1.000
_cell.angle_alpha   90.00
_cell.angle_beta   90.00
_cell.angle_gamma   90.00
#
_symmetry.space_group_name_H-M   'P 1'
#
loop_
_entity.id
_entity.type
_entity.pdbx_description
1 polymer ?
#
loop_
_entity_poly.entity_id
_entity_poly.type
_entity_poly.pdbx_seq_one_letter_code
_entity_poly.pdbx_strand_id
1 'polypeptide(L)'
;MKKLLYIFMGVLIIAGISCKKDFLNVESPSAVDEDFVFSSSGETFKVLAGMYELWRGVNNNLFYALDVPGSDAETHPEAFAAQVRHVWEGLYPSEPNIDETNFTSAWAGWYQIANRANIVMEALDQKSEYTSAIAAGTTNDWTQMYGEAAVFRAYSYFQLVRYFGDVPYFTTTIRTASQTDSARLTSRDEIYSGEIANLIKVLPNMYRLGAGGITAERFSRTFAEGLIGKMALFAGGYSLRRTDFDYGAATFTQIGTEKWNAKYVRLTNYKDYYQIAKTYLQAVVDNPGSAYLITTDTRGAGYDNPFQLNFQYNMNLEVSPESLYEIGETQGQFSERPYAFGRPSGGGSSNAYPCKSYGQSRIYPAFYYGEYDPKDKRRDVTVGVTANSGSCSEKLVDFTPGSRNLGGLFNNKWDDSRMANPYTASQRQSGINWPQMRMSDVILMLAEVDAELGDEGAAKTELTKVRSRAFDQQDQATKVTAYIGTLSGDALKDAIYEERKLELAGEGLLRYDLIREGRLPAAIKSIRDRETAMVSGLTTNGYYTFANGNQIANYIWVKAVNVADLGMSKMLTTQCEVDSTDPTYPVRFPGWRGNCDLWTSSGFTDASGNRNLAIEGLFHYIAPGSAEATALEASGYVKTAWGINIVNNASQYSSDIFKGYPDAYLAAGVPPRYLLPLSTETISQSNGLISNGYGFEQ
;
A
#
# COMPACT_ATOMS: atom_id res chain seq x y z
N MET A 1 61.70 -36.33 50.77
CA MET A 1 61.95 -35.03 50.13
C MET A 1 62.26 -35.15 48.62
N LYS A 2 61.41 -35.83 47.85
CA LYS A 2 61.45 -35.84 46.35
C LYS A 2 60.10 -35.51 45.70
N LYS A 3 59.06 -35.20 46.49
CA LYS A 3 57.72 -34.83 46.00
C LYS A 3 57.37 -33.35 46.16
N LEU A 4 58.23 -32.54 46.79
CA LEU A 4 58.06 -31.08 46.92
C LEU A 4 58.88 -30.29 45.89
N LEU A 5 59.78 -30.93 45.13
CA LEU A 5 60.57 -30.26 44.07
C LEU A 5 59.82 -30.17 42.73
N TYR A 6 58.85 -31.05 42.48
CA TYR A 6 58.08 -31.05 41.22
C TYR A 6 56.88 -30.07 41.22
N ILE A 7 56.44 -29.61 42.39
CA ILE A 7 55.36 -28.62 42.50
C ILE A 7 55.90 -27.20 42.28
N PHE A 8 57.18 -26.93 42.59
CA PHE A 8 57.78 -25.61 42.35
C PHE A 8 58.29 -25.40 40.91
N MET A 9 58.46 -26.49 40.14
CA MET A 9 58.89 -26.41 38.73
C MET A 9 57.72 -26.42 37.73
N GLY A 10 56.50 -26.74 38.19
CA GLY A 10 55.26 -26.66 37.39
C GLY A 10 54.53 -25.30 37.46
N VAL A 11 54.90 -24.43 38.42
CA VAL A 11 54.23 -23.12 38.61
C VAL A 11 55.02 -21.97 37.96
N LEU A 12 56.26 -22.19 37.51
CA LEU A 12 57.10 -21.17 36.84
C LEU A 12 57.11 -21.25 35.31
N ILE A 13 56.35 -22.17 34.70
CA ILE A 13 56.19 -22.26 33.23
C ILE A 13 54.87 -21.59 32.74
N ILE A 14 54.05 -21.06 33.65
CA ILE A 14 52.78 -20.38 33.32
C ILE A 14 52.96 -18.84 33.18
N ALA A 15 54.15 -18.29 33.40
CA ALA A 15 54.40 -16.83 33.34
C ALA A 15 55.12 -16.35 32.06
N GLY A 16 55.20 -17.16 31.00
CA GLY A 16 56.13 -16.93 29.88
C GLY A 16 55.55 -16.83 28.48
N ILE A 17 54.24 -17.01 28.26
CA ILE A 17 53.63 -16.73 26.95
C ILE A 17 52.88 -15.42 27.07
N SER A 18 53.65 -14.34 26.96
CA SER A 18 53.13 -13.09 26.42
C SER A 18 52.50 -13.43 25.07
N CYS A 19 51.18 -13.62 25.04
CA CYS A 19 50.44 -13.53 23.80
C CYS A 19 50.82 -12.19 23.17
N LYS A 20 51.42 -12.25 21.97
CA LYS A 20 51.55 -11.09 21.11
C LYS A 20 50.19 -10.39 21.10
N LYS A 21 50.19 -9.05 21.21
CA LYS A 21 48.98 -8.23 21.26
C LYS A 21 48.03 -8.46 20.06
N ASP A 22 48.44 -9.21 19.05
CA ASP A 22 47.66 -9.60 17.88
C ASP A 22 46.57 -10.67 18.14
N PHE A 23 46.54 -11.37 19.29
CA PHE A 23 45.47 -12.34 19.58
C PHE A 23 44.19 -11.70 20.16
N LEU A 24 44.26 -10.45 20.60
CA LEU A 24 43.11 -9.68 21.10
C LEU A 24 42.55 -8.69 20.06
N ASN A 25 43.22 -8.54 18.92
CA ASN A 25 42.67 -7.89 17.73
C ASN A 25 42.30 -8.98 16.72
N VAL A 26 41.29 -9.78 17.06
CA VAL A 26 40.58 -10.54 16.04
C VAL A 26 39.53 -9.60 15.49
N GLU A 27 39.89 -8.81 14.48
CA GLU A 27 38.86 -8.28 13.58
C GLU A 27 38.12 -9.50 13.04
N SER A 28 36.78 -9.48 13.13
CA SER A 28 35.99 -10.52 12.50
C SER A 28 36.42 -10.60 11.04
N PRO A 29 36.76 -11.78 10.48
CA PRO A 29 37.07 -11.92 9.05
C PRO A 29 35.93 -11.46 8.11
N SER A 30 34.79 -11.09 8.68
CA SER A 30 33.59 -10.58 8.01
C SER A 30 33.22 -9.13 8.39
N ALA A 31 34.00 -8.45 9.24
CA ALA A 31 33.89 -7.01 9.44
C ALA A 31 34.72 -6.31 8.36
N VAL A 32 34.08 -5.95 7.26
CA VAL A 32 34.64 -4.97 6.32
C VAL A 32 34.57 -3.59 6.99
N ASP A 33 35.70 -2.91 7.10
CA ASP A 33 35.76 -1.56 7.68
C ASP A 33 35.12 -0.51 6.74
N GLU A 34 34.83 0.69 7.29
CA GLU A 34 34.24 1.80 6.53
C GLU A 34 35.13 2.20 5.33
N ASP A 35 36.45 2.13 5.50
CA ASP A 35 37.43 2.47 4.46
C ASP A 35 37.29 1.53 3.24
N PHE A 36 37.07 0.24 3.47
CA PHE A 36 36.84 -0.75 2.42
C PHE A 36 35.48 -0.56 1.74
N VAL A 37 34.39 -0.46 2.49
CA VAL A 37 33.04 -0.40 1.88
C VAL A 37 32.84 0.89 1.09
N PHE A 38 33.52 1.97 1.47
CA PHE A 38 33.49 3.22 0.72
C PHE A 38 34.65 3.36 -0.28
N SER A 39 35.50 2.35 -0.49
CA SER A 39 36.67 2.46 -1.37
C SER A 39 36.35 2.66 -2.86
N SER A 40 35.20 2.14 -3.33
CA SER A 40 34.76 2.25 -4.73
C SER A 40 33.25 2.40 -4.83
N SER A 41 32.75 2.87 -5.98
CA SER A 41 31.32 3.01 -6.20
C SER A 41 30.58 1.67 -6.14
N GLY A 42 31.22 0.60 -6.63
CA GLY A 42 30.68 -0.77 -6.57
C GLY A 42 30.52 -1.31 -5.15
N GLU A 43 31.53 -1.12 -4.27
CA GLU A 43 31.42 -1.55 -2.87
C GLU A 43 30.43 -0.68 -2.09
N THR A 44 30.41 0.63 -2.34
CA THR A 44 29.45 1.54 -1.71
C THR A 44 28.01 1.18 -2.10
N PHE A 45 27.79 0.83 -3.37
CA PHE A 45 26.47 0.41 -3.83
C PHE A 45 25.97 -0.84 -3.11
N LYS A 46 26.85 -1.77 -2.68
CA LYS A 46 26.42 -2.93 -1.86
C LYS A 46 25.85 -2.50 -0.51
N VAL A 47 26.36 -1.41 0.08
CA VAL A 47 25.79 -0.83 1.30
C VAL A 47 24.37 -0.33 1.04
N LEU A 48 24.16 0.42 -0.05
CA LEU A 48 22.82 0.87 -0.46
C LEU A 48 21.89 -0.29 -0.80
N ALA A 49 22.37 -1.34 -1.47
CA ALA A 49 21.57 -2.54 -1.74
C ALA A 49 21.09 -3.20 -0.43
N GLY A 50 21.95 -3.25 0.59
CA GLY A 50 21.56 -3.68 1.94
C GLY A 50 20.55 -2.75 2.62
N MET A 51 20.56 -1.45 2.30
CA MET A 51 19.53 -0.51 2.75
C MET A 51 18.21 -0.72 2.01
N TYR A 52 18.22 -1.00 0.70
CA TYR A 52 17.02 -1.36 -0.06
C TYR A 52 16.36 -2.62 0.51
N GLU A 53 17.13 -3.66 0.83
CA GLU A 53 16.57 -4.88 1.44
C GLU A 53 15.98 -4.61 2.83
N LEU A 54 16.67 -3.83 3.66
CA LEU A 54 16.13 -3.43 4.97
C LEU A 54 14.83 -2.62 4.79
N TRP A 55 14.84 -1.64 3.89
CA TRP A 55 13.68 -0.81 3.58
C TRP A 55 12.51 -1.64 3.06
N ARG A 56 12.75 -2.63 2.19
CA ARG A 56 11.76 -3.60 1.72
C ARG A 56 11.12 -4.35 2.88
N GLY A 57 11.93 -4.88 3.80
CA GLY A 57 11.45 -5.59 4.99
C GLY A 57 10.59 -4.69 5.89
N VAL A 58 11.08 -3.49 6.22
CA VAL A 58 10.37 -2.55 7.10
C VAL A 58 9.09 -2.00 6.45
N ASN A 59 9.10 -1.75 5.14
CA ASN A 59 7.91 -1.34 4.37
C ASN A 59 6.82 -2.42 4.39
N ASN A 60 7.19 -3.70 4.51
CA ASN A 60 6.20 -4.78 4.61
C ASN A 60 5.48 -4.84 5.96
N ASN A 61 6.11 -4.41 7.07
CA ASN A 61 5.59 -4.55 8.43
C ASN A 61 4.18 -3.97 8.64
N LEU A 62 4.04 -2.64 8.68
CA LEU A 62 2.77 -1.98 8.99
C LEU A 62 1.83 -1.88 7.80
N PHE A 63 2.34 -2.11 6.59
CA PHE A 63 1.51 -2.01 5.40
C PHE A 63 0.33 -2.98 5.43
N TYR A 64 0.59 -4.20 5.91
CA TYR A 64 -0.43 -5.20 6.19
C TYR A 64 -1.39 -4.79 7.30
N ALA A 65 -0.87 -4.30 8.42
CA ALA A 65 -1.69 -4.07 9.60
C ALA A 65 -2.51 -2.77 9.53
N LEU A 66 -2.11 -1.79 8.72
CA LEU A 66 -2.61 -0.41 8.85
C LEU A 66 -2.71 0.38 7.54
N ASP A 67 -1.82 0.20 6.55
CA ASP A 67 -1.79 1.12 5.40
C ASP A 67 -2.92 0.87 4.40
N VAL A 68 -3.20 -0.40 4.09
CA VAL A 68 -4.31 -0.81 3.22
C VAL A 68 -5.66 -0.76 3.95
N PRO A 69 -5.84 -1.40 5.12
CA PRO A 69 -7.12 -1.42 5.82
C PRO A 69 -7.42 -0.10 6.55
N GLY A 70 -8.71 0.13 6.83
CA GLY A 70 -9.13 1.31 7.59
C GLY A 70 -9.18 2.57 6.74
N SER A 71 -9.62 2.40 5.49
CA SER A 71 -10.16 3.43 4.61
C SER A 71 -11.68 3.26 4.49
N ASP A 72 -12.31 4.05 3.63
CA ASP A 72 -13.72 3.91 3.23
C ASP A 72 -13.90 3.01 2.00
N ALA A 73 -12.88 2.22 1.64
CA ALA A 73 -12.91 1.19 0.60
C ALA A 73 -12.45 -0.19 1.12
N GLU A 74 -11.54 -0.21 2.10
CA GLU A 74 -10.79 -1.42 2.47
C GLU A 74 -10.90 -1.76 3.96
N THR A 75 -10.92 -3.06 4.26
CA THR A 75 -10.98 -3.62 5.62
C THR A 75 -10.24 -4.97 5.70
N HIS A 76 -10.12 -5.50 6.92
CA HIS A 76 -9.62 -6.84 7.16
C HIS A 76 -10.73 -7.91 7.08
N PRO A 77 -10.38 -9.17 6.77
CA PRO A 77 -11.35 -10.22 6.48
C PRO A 77 -11.96 -10.91 7.69
N GLU A 78 -11.28 -10.91 8.84
CA GLU A 78 -11.71 -11.64 10.02
C GLU A 78 -12.77 -10.87 10.82
N ALA A 79 -13.45 -11.60 11.70
CA ALA A 79 -14.29 -10.99 12.70
C ALA A 79 -13.43 -10.09 13.61
N PHE A 80 -13.96 -8.93 13.96
CA PHE A 80 -13.28 -7.92 14.80
C PHE A 80 -12.53 -8.53 16.01
N ALA A 81 -13.17 -9.44 16.75
CA ALA A 81 -12.59 -10.02 17.97
C ALA A 81 -11.51 -11.10 17.73
N ALA A 82 -11.30 -11.52 16.47
CA ALA A 82 -10.36 -12.60 16.14
C ALA A 82 -8.91 -12.12 16.03
N GLN A 83 -8.68 -10.82 15.83
CA GLN A 83 -7.36 -10.28 15.56
C GLN A 83 -7.21 -8.88 16.18
N VAL A 84 -6.10 -8.66 16.89
CA VAL A 84 -5.84 -7.39 17.58
C VAL A 84 -5.71 -6.20 16.62
N ARG A 85 -5.34 -6.44 15.36
CA ARG A 85 -5.15 -5.37 14.38
C ARG A 85 -6.40 -4.57 14.03
N HIS A 86 -7.58 -5.14 14.27
CA HIS A 86 -8.83 -4.40 14.15
C HIS A 86 -8.94 -3.25 15.15
N VAL A 87 -8.18 -3.29 16.25
CA VAL A 87 -8.15 -2.22 17.24
C VAL A 87 -7.63 -0.92 16.61
N TRP A 88 -6.47 -0.93 15.95
CA TRP A 88 -5.93 0.27 15.32
C TRP A 88 -6.49 0.56 13.93
N GLU A 89 -6.95 -0.46 13.20
CA GLU A 89 -7.79 -0.26 12.00
C GLU A 89 -9.01 0.60 12.38
N GLY A 90 -9.71 0.20 13.44
CA GLY A 90 -10.96 0.82 13.90
C GLY A 90 -10.82 2.01 14.83
N LEU A 91 -9.63 2.63 14.92
CA LEU A 91 -9.35 3.83 15.74
C LEU A 91 -9.50 3.62 17.26
N TYR A 92 -8.94 2.54 17.77
CA TYR A 92 -8.78 2.21 19.20
C TYR A 92 -10.10 2.15 20.00
N PRO A 93 -11.01 1.21 19.69
CA PRO A 93 -12.15 0.88 20.57
C PRO A 93 -11.72 0.34 21.95
N SER A 94 -10.47 -0.12 22.05
CA SER A 94 -9.77 -0.46 23.29
C SER A 94 -8.33 0.04 23.21
N GLU A 95 -7.67 0.23 24.35
CA GLU A 95 -6.25 0.59 24.36
C GLU A 95 -5.38 -0.54 23.77
N PRO A 96 -4.34 -0.20 22.98
CA PRO A 96 -3.41 -1.18 22.45
C PRO A 96 -2.36 -1.58 23.48
N ASN A 97 -1.70 -2.72 23.27
CA ASN A 97 -0.40 -2.96 23.88
C ASN A 97 0.61 -1.98 23.25
N ILE A 98 1.25 -1.11 24.05
CA ILE A 98 2.22 -0.14 23.52
C ILE A 98 3.52 -0.80 23.03
N ASP A 99 3.82 -2.01 23.49
CA ASP A 99 4.96 -2.83 23.03
C ASP A 99 4.54 -3.87 21.97
N GLU A 100 3.49 -3.57 21.18
CA GLU A 100 3.10 -4.41 20.04
C GLU A 100 4.27 -4.52 19.04
N THR A 101 4.54 -5.75 18.58
CA THR A 101 5.75 -6.09 17.83
C THR A 101 5.86 -5.39 16.47
N ASN A 102 4.78 -5.25 15.72
CA ASN A 102 4.76 -4.50 14.47
C ASN A 102 5.08 -3.01 14.71
N PHE A 103 4.62 -2.43 15.82
CA PHE A 103 4.89 -1.03 16.16
C PHE A 103 6.38 -0.83 16.49
N THR A 104 6.91 -1.64 17.42
CA THR A 104 8.31 -1.54 17.84
C THR A 104 9.28 -1.87 16.70
N SER A 105 8.95 -2.86 15.86
CA SER A 105 9.77 -3.22 14.69
C SER A 105 9.76 -2.13 13.61
N ALA A 106 8.62 -1.49 13.37
CA ALA A 106 8.55 -0.37 12.42
C ALA A 106 9.36 0.84 12.92
N TRP A 107 9.20 1.20 14.20
CA TRP A 107 9.99 2.28 14.82
C TRP A 107 11.49 2.04 14.68
N ALA A 108 11.97 0.89 15.14
CA ALA A 108 13.40 0.55 15.10
C ALA A 108 13.93 0.47 13.66
N GLY A 109 13.16 -0.14 12.75
CA GLY A 109 13.54 -0.32 11.35
C GLY A 109 13.72 1.01 10.61
N TRP A 110 12.79 1.95 10.76
CA TRP A 110 12.90 3.26 10.10
C TRP A 110 14.06 4.10 10.65
N TYR A 111 14.29 4.08 11.97
CA TYR A 111 15.47 4.74 12.54
C TYR A 111 16.79 4.10 12.10
N GLN A 112 16.82 2.78 11.96
CA GLN A 112 17.99 2.06 11.45
C GLN A 112 18.33 2.50 10.01
N ILE A 113 17.32 2.62 9.13
CA ILE A 113 17.51 3.09 7.75
C ILE A 113 17.96 4.56 7.75
N ALA A 114 17.31 5.43 8.52
CA ALA A 114 17.67 6.84 8.64
C ALA A 114 19.12 7.04 9.09
N ASN A 115 19.58 6.27 10.09
CA ASN A 115 20.95 6.36 10.57
C ASN A 115 21.96 5.82 9.55
N ARG A 116 21.64 4.70 8.86
CA ARG A 116 22.49 4.19 7.78
C ARG A 116 22.63 5.21 6.64
N ALA A 117 21.56 5.92 6.31
CA ALA A 117 21.61 7.02 5.36
C ALA A 117 22.54 8.15 5.82
N ASN A 118 22.50 8.52 7.10
CA ASN A 118 23.43 9.52 7.66
C ASN A 118 24.89 9.06 7.53
N ILE A 119 25.20 7.79 7.84
CA ILE A 119 26.56 7.23 7.69
C ILE A 119 27.03 7.32 6.23
N VAL A 120 26.19 6.91 5.28
CA VAL A 120 26.54 6.97 3.84
C VAL A 120 26.76 8.41 3.40
N MET A 121 25.89 9.34 3.77
CA MET A 121 26.06 10.76 3.42
C MET A 121 27.33 11.34 4.05
N GLU A 122 27.61 11.07 5.33
CA GLU A 122 28.82 11.52 6.03
C GLU A 122 30.09 11.01 5.33
N ALA A 123 30.13 9.73 4.94
CA ALA A 123 31.27 9.13 4.25
C ALA A 123 31.47 9.68 2.84
N LEU A 124 30.38 9.89 2.08
CA LEU A 124 30.45 10.38 0.71
C LEU A 124 30.80 11.87 0.61
N ASP A 125 30.40 12.68 1.58
CA ASP A 125 30.67 14.12 1.60
C ASP A 125 32.18 14.44 1.66
N GLN A 126 32.99 13.49 2.12
CA GLN A 126 34.46 13.61 2.19
C GLN A 126 35.18 13.14 0.91
N LYS A 127 34.46 12.58 -0.08
CA LYS A 127 35.09 12.02 -1.29
C LYS A 127 35.40 13.06 -2.34
N SER A 128 36.62 13.02 -2.85
CA SER A 128 37.09 13.94 -3.89
C SER A 128 36.24 13.89 -5.17
N GLU A 129 35.75 12.72 -5.54
CA GLU A 129 34.93 12.46 -6.72
C GLU A 129 33.51 13.00 -6.55
N TYR A 130 32.98 12.95 -5.32
CA TYR A 130 31.71 13.58 -4.98
C TYR A 130 31.85 15.10 -4.98
N THR A 131 32.82 15.65 -4.23
CA THR A 131 33.00 17.11 -4.13
C THR A 131 33.32 17.75 -5.48
N SER A 132 34.11 17.08 -6.32
CA SER A 132 34.42 17.56 -7.68
C SER A 132 33.20 17.56 -8.59
N ALA A 133 32.33 16.55 -8.49
CA ALA A 133 31.10 16.48 -9.27
C ALA A 133 30.09 17.55 -8.83
N ILE A 134 29.93 17.77 -7.52
CA ILE A 134 29.12 18.86 -6.98
C ILE A 134 29.64 20.23 -7.46
N ALA A 135 30.95 20.47 -7.41
CA ALA A 135 31.55 21.72 -7.88
C ALA A 135 31.38 21.93 -9.40
N ALA A 136 31.38 20.84 -10.17
CA ALA A 136 31.16 20.87 -11.62
C ALA A 136 29.67 20.89 -12.03
N GLY A 137 28.74 20.68 -11.08
CA GLY A 137 27.32 20.52 -11.37
C GLY A 137 27.00 19.28 -12.20
N THR A 138 27.74 18.19 -11.99
CA THR A 138 27.58 16.94 -12.77
C THR A 138 27.05 15.79 -11.90
N THR A 139 26.28 14.90 -12.55
CA THR A 139 25.80 13.66 -11.92
C THR A 139 26.75 12.51 -12.24
N ASN A 140 27.16 11.76 -11.23
CA ASN A 140 27.92 10.51 -11.32
C ASN A 140 27.40 9.50 -10.28
N ASP A 141 27.99 8.32 -10.22
CA ASP A 141 27.58 7.28 -9.26
C ASP A 141 27.62 7.78 -7.80
N TRP A 142 28.62 8.58 -7.43
CA TRP A 142 28.78 9.07 -6.06
C TRP A 142 27.69 10.07 -5.67
N THR A 143 27.39 11.04 -6.54
CA THR A 143 26.32 12.01 -6.28
C THR A 143 24.93 11.37 -6.32
N GLN A 144 24.74 10.40 -7.21
CA GLN A 144 23.53 9.57 -7.27
C GLN A 144 23.34 8.77 -5.97
N MET A 145 24.38 8.09 -5.48
CA MET A 145 24.31 7.33 -4.22
C MET A 145 24.08 8.22 -2.99
N TYR A 146 24.64 9.42 -2.96
CA TYR A 146 24.33 10.43 -1.93
C TYR A 146 22.84 10.82 -1.98
N GLY A 147 22.31 11.07 -3.19
CA GLY A 147 20.91 11.38 -3.39
C GLY A 147 19.97 10.25 -2.95
N GLU A 148 20.32 9.00 -3.25
CA GLU A 148 19.57 7.82 -2.77
C GLU A 148 19.57 7.72 -1.24
N ALA A 149 20.71 7.96 -0.58
CA ALA A 149 20.78 8.00 0.88
C ALA A 149 19.88 9.12 1.46
N ALA A 150 19.86 10.31 0.84
CA ALA A 150 18.94 11.37 1.23
C ALA A 150 17.46 10.96 1.08
N VAL A 151 17.11 10.26 -0.02
CA VAL A 151 15.76 9.69 -0.22
C VAL A 151 15.41 8.66 0.85
N PHE A 152 16.33 7.76 1.21
CA PHE A 152 16.12 6.81 2.31
C PHE A 152 15.80 7.50 3.63
N ARG A 153 16.55 8.56 3.98
CA ARG A 153 16.32 9.30 5.22
C ARG A 153 14.98 10.03 5.21
N ALA A 154 14.69 10.74 4.12
CA ALA A 154 13.43 11.47 3.96
C ALA A 154 12.23 10.53 4.00
N TYR A 155 12.29 9.39 3.31
CA TYR A 155 11.24 8.38 3.33
C TYR A 155 11.08 7.78 4.73
N SER A 156 12.17 7.50 5.44
CA SER A 156 12.12 6.96 6.81
C SER A 156 11.42 7.92 7.77
N TYR A 157 11.76 9.21 7.73
CA TYR A 157 11.07 10.22 8.54
C TYR A 157 9.64 10.47 8.09
N PHE A 158 9.35 10.41 6.79
CA PHE A 158 7.98 10.45 6.29
C PHE A 158 7.13 9.34 6.93
N GLN A 159 7.64 8.10 6.97
CA GLN A 159 6.95 6.98 7.59
C GLN A 159 6.84 7.13 9.12
N LEU A 160 7.92 7.51 9.81
CA LEU A 160 7.90 7.74 11.25
C LEU A 160 6.86 8.78 11.64
N VAL A 161 6.81 9.92 10.93
CA VAL A 161 5.82 10.96 11.18
C VAL A 161 4.40 10.47 10.88
N ARG A 162 4.22 9.75 9.76
CA ARG A 162 2.92 9.23 9.34
C ARG A 162 2.32 8.27 10.38
N TYR A 163 3.16 7.46 11.04
CA TYR A 163 2.73 6.48 12.03
C TYR A 163 2.68 7.02 13.47
N PHE A 164 3.68 7.77 13.91
CA PHE A 164 3.88 8.13 15.32
C PHE A 164 3.68 9.64 15.61
N GLY A 165 3.60 10.47 14.56
CA GLY A 165 3.44 11.91 14.67
C GLY A 165 4.78 12.62 14.91
N ASP A 166 4.90 13.35 16.01
CA ASP A 166 6.14 14.06 16.35
C ASP A 166 7.15 13.06 16.96
N VAL A 167 8.39 13.03 16.43
CA VAL A 167 9.41 12.00 16.74
C VAL A 167 10.80 12.62 16.88
N PRO A 168 11.79 11.96 17.51
CA PRO A 168 13.16 12.43 17.50
C PRO A 168 13.74 12.58 16.09
N TYR A 169 14.41 13.70 15.82
CA TYR A 169 14.96 14.02 14.51
C TYR A 169 16.50 14.08 14.54
N PHE A 170 17.13 13.10 13.90
CA PHE A 170 18.57 12.96 13.77
C PHE A 170 19.02 13.20 12.32
N THR A 171 19.70 14.32 12.11
CA THR A 171 20.32 14.71 10.83
C THR A 171 21.81 14.41 10.76
N THR A 172 22.37 13.82 11.82
CA THR A 172 23.77 13.43 11.96
C THR A 172 23.89 11.96 12.33
N THR A 173 25.08 11.41 12.18
CA THR A 173 25.36 9.99 12.45
C THR A 173 25.31 9.66 13.95
N ILE A 174 24.53 8.65 14.30
CA ILE A 174 24.48 8.07 15.64
C ILE A 174 25.35 6.80 15.65
N ARG A 175 26.46 6.85 16.39
CA ARG A 175 27.43 5.75 16.53
C ARG A 175 27.42 5.12 17.92
N THR A 176 26.85 5.81 18.91
CA THR A 176 26.81 5.40 20.32
C THR A 176 25.44 5.72 20.94
N ALA A 177 25.03 4.95 21.95
CA ALA A 177 23.77 5.18 22.66
C ALA A 177 23.73 6.55 23.36
N SER A 178 24.86 7.03 23.88
CA SER A 178 24.92 8.31 24.58
C SER A 178 24.57 9.52 23.70
N GLN A 179 24.70 9.39 22.36
CA GLN A 179 24.28 10.45 21.43
C GLN A 179 22.75 10.63 21.40
N THR A 180 21.98 9.67 21.93
CA THR A 180 20.51 9.76 22.01
C THR A 180 20.00 10.12 23.41
N ASP A 181 20.86 10.23 24.42
CA ASP A 181 20.45 10.49 25.82
C ASP A 181 19.70 11.81 26.01
N SER A 182 19.94 12.78 25.13
CA SER A 182 19.28 14.09 25.11
C SER A 182 18.22 14.21 24.02
N ALA A 183 17.83 13.11 23.37
CA ALA A 183 16.83 13.13 22.32
C ALA A 183 15.48 13.60 22.86
N ARG A 184 14.81 14.43 22.06
CA ARG A 184 13.45 14.92 22.33
C ARG A 184 12.61 14.74 21.09
N LEU A 185 11.29 14.83 21.24
CA LEU A 185 10.40 14.93 20.09
C LEU A 185 10.67 16.25 19.36
N THR A 186 10.75 16.17 18.04
CA THR A 186 10.82 17.32 17.13
C THR A 186 9.47 17.47 16.42
N SER A 187 9.02 18.70 16.23
CA SER A 187 7.79 18.96 15.46
C SER A 187 7.89 18.33 14.08
N ARG A 188 6.85 17.61 13.67
CA ARG A 188 6.75 17.07 12.30
C ARG A 188 6.91 18.14 11.20
N ASP A 189 6.56 19.39 11.48
CA ASP A 189 6.70 20.48 10.50
C ASP A 189 8.18 20.80 10.23
N GLU A 190 9.00 20.75 11.28
CA GLU A 190 10.45 20.93 11.17
C GLU A 190 11.08 19.73 10.45
N ILE A 191 10.64 18.52 10.78
CA ILE A 191 11.09 17.28 10.12
C ILE A 191 10.76 17.33 8.62
N TYR A 192 9.50 17.60 8.26
CA TYR A 192 9.09 17.67 6.86
C TYR A 192 9.84 18.78 6.11
N SER A 193 9.93 19.98 6.68
CA SER A 193 10.65 21.10 6.06
C SER A 193 12.13 20.78 5.86
N GLY A 194 12.78 20.18 6.86
CA GLY A 194 14.18 19.79 6.82
C GLY A 194 14.47 18.74 5.75
N GLU A 195 13.68 17.67 5.71
CA GLU A 195 13.85 16.61 4.72
C GLU A 195 13.47 17.06 3.30
N ILE A 196 12.40 17.84 3.12
CA ILE A 196 12.06 18.44 1.83
C ILE A 196 13.21 19.32 1.34
N ALA A 197 13.72 20.23 2.18
CA ALA A 197 14.83 21.09 1.82
C ALA A 197 16.11 20.30 1.48
N ASN A 198 16.36 19.19 2.18
CA ASN A 198 17.49 18.30 1.88
C ASN A 198 17.33 17.61 0.52
N LEU A 199 16.14 17.05 0.23
CA LEU A 199 15.86 16.43 -1.05
C LEU A 199 16.05 17.44 -2.20
N ILE A 200 15.51 18.64 -2.06
CA ILE A 200 15.65 19.71 -3.06
C ILE A 200 17.12 20.00 -3.40
N LYS A 201 18.00 20.02 -2.39
CA LYS A 201 19.44 20.26 -2.59
C LYS A 201 20.12 19.16 -3.41
N VAL A 202 19.72 17.90 -3.25
CA VAL A 202 20.38 16.76 -3.93
C VAL A 202 19.82 16.49 -5.33
N LEU A 203 18.58 16.90 -5.63
CA LEU A 203 17.91 16.63 -6.91
C LEU A 203 18.76 16.91 -8.16
N PRO A 204 19.48 18.05 -8.29
CA PRO A 204 20.24 18.36 -9.50
C PRO A 204 21.37 17.36 -9.78
N ASN A 205 21.79 16.61 -8.76
CA ASN A 205 22.91 15.68 -8.80
C ASN A 205 22.45 14.21 -8.80
N MET A 206 21.18 13.96 -9.14
CA MET A 206 20.61 12.63 -9.31
C MET A 206 20.20 12.40 -10.77
N TYR A 207 20.32 11.15 -11.23
CA TYR A 207 19.83 10.75 -12.53
C TYR A 207 18.30 10.75 -12.56
N ARG A 208 17.72 11.30 -13.63
CA ARG A 208 16.30 11.08 -13.97
C ARG A 208 16.04 9.60 -14.22
N LEU A 209 14.81 9.17 -14.01
CA LEU A 209 14.39 7.81 -14.31
C LEU A 209 14.70 7.45 -15.78
N GLY A 210 15.35 6.32 -16.01
CA GLY A 210 15.80 5.87 -17.34
C GLY A 210 17.18 6.39 -17.76
N ALA A 211 17.78 7.33 -17.01
CA ALA A 211 19.16 7.79 -17.24
C ALA A 211 20.14 7.11 -16.27
N GLY A 212 21.43 7.03 -16.64
CA GLY A 212 22.47 6.48 -15.77
C GLY A 212 22.26 5.01 -15.36
N GLY A 213 21.43 4.25 -16.08
CA GLY A 213 21.06 2.88 -15.73
C GLY A 213 20.04 2.76 -14.59
N ILE A 214 19.41 3.87 -14.16
CA ILE A 214 18.41 3.88 -13.09
C ILE A 214 17.03 3.48 -13.65
N THR A 215 16.51 2.34 -13.19
CA THR A 215 15.13 1.89 -13.42
C THR A 215 14.23 2.29 -12.25
N ALA A 216 12.93 1.99 -12.31
CA ALA A 216 12.00 2.30 -11.21
C ALA A 216 12.20 1.38 -9.99
N GLU A 217 13.24 0.55 -9.93
CA GLU A 217 13.57 -0.26 -8.74
C GLU A 217 14.67 0.39 -7.89
N ARG A 218 15.17 1.55 -8.31
CA ARG A 218 16.18 2.36 -7.61
C ARG A 218 15.72 3.82 -7.55
N PHE A 219 16.09 4.54 -6.51
CA PHE A 219 15.58 5.90 -6.31
C PHE A 219 16.18 6.84 -7.36
N SER A 220 15.32 7.31 -8.25
CA SER A 220 15.66 8.30 -9.27
C SER A 220 15.35 9.73 -8.79
N ARG A 221 15.89 10.72 -9.49
CA ARG A 221 15.46 12.11 -9.37
C ARG A 221 13.95 12.26 -9.55
N THR A 222 13.37 11.55 -10.52
CA THR A 222 11.92 11.62 -10.79
C THR A 222 11.11 11.16 -9.58
N PHE A 223 11.51 10.05 -8.94
CA PHE A 223 10.86 9.59 -7.71
C PHE A 223 11.06 10.57 -6.55
N ALA A 224 12.27 11.12 -6.38
CA ALA A 224 12.56 12.09 -5.33
C ALA A 224 11.71 13.37 -5.46
N GLU A 225 11.46 13.86 -6.68
CA GLU A 225 10.55 14.98 -6.93
C GLU A 225 9.10 14.63 -6.56
N GLY A 226 8.62 13.43 -6.95
CA GLY A 226 7.30 12.95 -6.53
C GLY A 226 7.19 12.80 -5.01
N LEU A 227 8.25 12.34 -4.35
CA LEU A 227 8.31 12.20 -2.89
C LEU A 227 8.27 13.57 -2.20
N ILE A 228 8.96 14.58 -2.72
CA ILE A 228 8.85 15.97 -2.23
C ILE A 228 7.39 16.44 -2.32
N GLY A 229 6.75 16.22 -3.46
CA GLY A 229 5.34 16.56 -3.65
C GLY A 229 4.41 15.90 -2.63
N LYS A 230 4.59 14.59 -2.42
CA LYS A 230 3.85 13.81 -1.44
C LYS A 230 4.11 14.29 -0.01
N MET A 231 5.38 14.50 0.38
CA MET A 231 5.73 14.99 1.72
C MET A 231 5.16 16.39 1.97
N ALA A 232 5.17 17.27 0.97
CA ALA A 232 4.62 18.61 1.08
C ALA A 232 3.09 18.60 1.26
N LEU A 233 2.37 17.73 0.56
CA LEU A 233 0.94 17.50 0.79
C LEU A 233 0.65 17.03 2.22
N PHE A 234 1.46 16.12 2.76
CA PHE A 234 1.32 15.66 4.15
C PHE A 234 1.68 16.76 5.18
N ALA A 235 2.69 17.56 4.89
CA ALA A 235 3.09 18.69 5.76
C ALA A 235 2.02 19.79 5.82
N GLY A 236 1.38 20.09 4.69
CA GLY A 236 0.26 21.04 4.61
C GLY A 236 -1.10 20.44 5.04
N GLY A 237 -1.21 19.12 5.12
CA GLY A 237 -2.45 18.41 5.42
C GLY A 237 -2.88 18.48 6.90
N TYR A 238 -4.11 18.05 7.14
CA TYR A 238 -4.62 17.80 8.49
C TYR A 238 -3.93 16.61 9.13
N SER A 239 -3.66 16.70 10.42
CA SER A 239 -3.12 15.60 11.21
C SER A 239 -3.47 15.75 12.68
N LEU A 240 -3.44 14.63 13.42
CA LEU A 240 -3.64 14.64 14.86
C LEU A 240 -2.37 15.18 15.53
N ARG A 241 -2.49 16.24 16.32
CA ARG A 241 -1.39 16.91 17.03
C ARG A 241 -1.63 16.96 18.51
N ARG A 242 -0.56 16.91 19.28
CA ARG A 242 -0.58 16.98 20.74
C ARG A 242 -0.97 18.39 21.20
N THR A 243 -1.63 18.52 22.35
CA THR A 243 -1.91 19.81 22.99
C THR A 243 -0.86 20.17 24.05
N ASP A 244 -0.03 19.20 24.44
CA ASP A 244 1.04 19.32 25.42
C ASP A 244 2.44 19.47 24.78
N PHE A 245 2.51 19.71 23.47
CA PHE A 245 3.75 19.91 22.72
C PHE A 245 3.88 21.36 22.23
N ASP A 246 5.07 21.94 22.36
CA ASP A 246 5.36 23.28 21.87
C ASP A 246 5.72 23.24 20.38
N TYR A 247 4.80 23.71 19.53
CA TYR A 247 5.01 23.84 18.08
C TYR A 247 5.64 25.20 17.70
N GLY A 248 6.17 25.95 18.67
CA GLY A 248 6.80 27.24 18.46
C GLY A 248 5.83 28.27 17.87
N ALA A 249 6.25 28.93 16.79
CA ALA A 249 5.46 29.97 16.13
C ALA A 249 4.37 29.44 15.19
N ALA A 250 4.19 28.13 15.07
CA ALA A 250 3.22 27.55 14.16
C ALA A 250 1.77 27.90 14.56
N THR A 251 0.97 28.31 13.58
CA THR A 251 -0.46 28.59 13.76
C THR A 251 -1.29 27.58 12.98
N PHE A 252 -2.46 27.22 13.54
CA PHE A 252 -3.24 26.08 13.06
C PHE A 252 -4.70 26.43 12.76
N THR A 253 -5.23 25.81 11.71
CA THR A 253 -6.68 25.66 11.49
C THR A 253 -7.13 24.32 12.03
N GLN A 254 -8.13 24.32 12.91
CA GLN A 254 -8.65 23.13 13.57
C GLN A 254 -9.98 22.66 12.99
N ILE A 255 -10.15 21.35 12.90
CA ILE A 255 -11.44 20.69 12.70
C ILE A 255 -11.86 20.07 14.02
N GLY A 256 -13.09 20.36 14.44
CA GLY A 256 -13.69 19.74 15.62
C GLY A 256 -13.09 20.21 16.96
N THR A 257 -13.18 19.35 17.96
CA THR A 257 -12.83 19.60 19.36
C THR A 257 -11.48 18.96 19.73
N GLU A 258 -11.03 19.18 20.97
CA GLU A 258 -9.86 18.49 21.52
C GLU A 258 -10.30 17.25 22.30
N LYS A 259 -9.52 16.17 22.21
CA LYS A 259 -9.68 14.98 23.03
C LYS A 259 -8.33 14.27 23.16
N TRP A 260 -8.11 13.56 24.27
CA TRP A 260 -6.88 12.80 24.51
C TRP A 260 -5.60 13.67 24.47
N ASN A 261 -5.69 14.90 24.96
CA ASN A 261 -4.63 15.91 24.84
C ASN A 261 -4.15 16.06 23.38
N ALA A 262 -5.10 15.99 22.46
CA ALA A 262 -4.83 16.09 21.04
C ALA A 262 -5.94 16.85 20.31
N LYS A 263 -5.55 17.46 19.19
CA LYS A 263 -6.39 18.25 18.30
C LYS A 263 -6.10 17.89 16.85
N TYR A 264 -7.11 17.98 15.99
CA TYR A 264 -6.97 17.66 14.57
C TYR A 264 -6.86 18.93 13.76
N VAL A 265 -5.66 19.18 13.23
CA VAL A 265 -5.27 20.50 12.73
C VAL A 265 -4.37 20.41 11.50
N ARG A 266 -4.36 21.48 10.71
CA ARG A 266 -3.34 21.77 9.69
C ARG A 266 -2.75 23.16 9.91
N LEU A 267 -1.58 23.42 9.35
CA LEU A 267 -0.97 24.76 9.40
C LEU A 267 -1.84 25.80 8.67
N THR A 268 -1.92 27.02 9.19
CA THR A 268 -2.64 28.12 8.50
C THR A 268 -1.97 28.53 7.21
N ASN A 269 -0.64 28.38 7.12
CA ASN A 269 0.15 28.63 5.91
C ASN A 269 0.33 27.37 5.04
N TYR A 270 -0.58 26.39 5.14
CA TYR A 270 -0.48 25.13 4.37
C TYR A 270 -0.28 25.32 2.86
N LYS A 271 -0.77 26.44 2.30
CA LYS A 271 -0.62 26.76 0.89
C LYS A 271 0.84 26.92 0.44
N ASP A 272 1.75 27.27 1.35
CA ASP A 272 3.18 27.33 1.06
C ASP A 272 3.71 25.93 0.69
N TYR A 273 3.30 24.90 1.43
CA TYR A 273 3.64 23.52 1.11
C TYR A 273 2.92 23.03 -0.15
N TYR A 274 1.67 23.42 -0.38
CA TYR A 274 0.97 23.09 -1.63
C TYR A 274 1.65 23.73 -2.84
N GLN A 275 2.24 24.92 -2.69
CA GLN A 275 3.03 25.54 -3.76
C GLN A 275 4.32 24.75 -4.04
N ILE A 276 4.99 24.23 -3.00
CA ILE A 276 6.12 23.30 -3.15
C ILE A 276 5.65 22.02 -3.87
N ALA A 277 4.52 21.46 -3.44
CA ALA A 277 3.95 20.26 -4.06
C ALA A 277 3.68 20.48 -5.55
N LYS A 278 3.03 21.60 -5.92
CA LYS A 278 2.79 21.97 -7.32
C LYS A 278 4.08 21.96 -8.13
N THR A 279 5.11 22.64 -7.63
CA THR A 279 6.41 22.75 -8.32
C THR A 279 7.01 21.38 -8.64
N TYR A 280 7.05 20.47 -7.67
CA TYR A 280 7.75 19.20 -7.85
C TYR A 280 6.89 18.12 -8.51
N LEU A 281 5.57 18.12 -8.30
CA LEU A 281 4.66 17.23 -9.04
C LEU A 281 4.58 17.63 -10.51
N GLN A 282 4.51 18.93 -10.81
CA GLN A 282 4.57 19.42 -12.19
C GLN A 282 5.91 19.07 -12.85
N ALA A 283 7.03 19.20 -12.14
CA ALA A 283 8.35 18.82 -12.67
C ALA A 283 8.45 17.33 -13.06
N VAL A 284 7.70 16.46 -12.37
CA VAL A 284 7.57 15.05 -12.73
C VAL A 284 6.71 14.89 -13.99
N VAL A 285 5.54 15.53 -14.05
CA VAL A 285 4.63 15.44 -15.22
C VAL A 285 5.29 16.00 -16.49
N ASP A 286 6.05 17.09 -16.38
CA ASP A 286 6.72 17.74 -17.50
C ASP A 286 7.97 17.00 -17.97
N ASN A 287 8.66 16.30 -17.05
CA ASN A 287 9.88 15.57 -17.34
C ASN A 287 9.96 14.24 -16.56
N PRO A 288 9.15 13.24 -16.93
CA PRO A 288 9.02 12.01 -16.16
C PRO A 288 10.19 11.05 -16.32
N GLY A 289 11.14 11.34 -17.22
CA GLY A 289 12.14 10.35 -17.64
C GLY A 289 11.47 9.25 -18.47
N SER A 290 11.69 7.98 -18.13
CA SER A 290 11.06 6.85 -18.83
C SER A 290 9.64 6.52 -18.36
N ALA A 291 9.12 7.16 -17.31
CA ALA A 291 7.76 6.89 -16.82
C ALA A 291 6.69 7.58 -17.70
N TYR A 292 5.53 6.95 -17.86
CA TYR A 292 4.37 7.56 -18.52
C TYR A 292 3.04 6.95 -18.06
N LEU A 293 1.96 7.71 -18.23
CA LEU A 293 0.60 7.26 -17.94
C LEU A 293 0.13 6.27 -19.02
N ILE A 294 -0.15 5.00 -18.67
CA ILE A 294 -0.65 3.98 -19.62
C ILE A 294 -2.09 4.29 -20.03
N THR A 295 -2.33 4.88 -21.19
CA THR A 295 -3.70 5.28 -21.59
C THR A 295 -4.44 4.21 -22.41
N THR A 296 -3.72 3.21 -22.92
CA THR A 296 -4.26 2.14 -23.77
C THR A 296 -3.61 0.80 -23.43
N ASP A 297 -4.33 -0.29 -23.61
CA ASP A 297 -3.79 -1.64 -23.53
C ASP A 297 -3.15 -2.06 -24.85
N THR A 298 -1.85 -2.31 -24.86
CA THR A 298 -1.05 -2.57 -26.08
C THR A 298 -0.85 -4.06 -26.37
N ARG A 299 -1.46 -4.97 -25.60
CA ARG A 299 -1.27 -6.43 -25.76
C ARG A 299 -2.00 -7.03 -26.97
N GLY A 300 -2.87 -6.26 -27.64
CA GLY A 300 -3.53 -6.65 -28.88
C GLY A 300 -4.98 -7.12 -28.68
N ALA A 301 -5.50 -7.89 -29.64
CA ALA A 301 -6.90 -8.33 -29.64
C ALA A 301 -7.26 -9.11 -28.37
N GLY A 302 -8.42 -8.80 -27.77
CA GLY A 302 -8.87 -9.39 -26.50
C GLY A 302 -8.45 -8.61 -25.25
N TYR A 303 -7.61 -7.58 -25.39
CA TYR A 303 -7.17 -6.71 -24.29
C TYR A 303 -7.50 -5.24 -24.58
N ASP A 304 -8.23 -4.60 -23.67
CA ASP A 304 -8.70 -3.22 -23.86
C ASP A 304 -8.66 -2.39 -22.55
N ASN A 305 -8.01 -2.90 -21.51
CA ASN A 305 -8.04 -2.32 -20.17
C ASN A 305 -6.64 -1.82 -19.74
N PRO A 306 -6.36 -0.50 -19.82
CA PRO A 306 -5.04 0.04 -19.52
C PRO A 306 -4.59 -0.18 -18.06
N PHE A 307 -5.53 -0.22 -17.11
CA PHE A 307 -5.24 -0.55 -15.72
C PHE A 307 -4.78 -2.00 -15.59
N GLN A 308 -5.27 -2.88 -16.47
CA GLN A 308 -4.76 -4.24 -16.55
C GLN A 308 -3.32 -4.32 -16.94
N LEU A 309 -2.98 -3.62 -18.00
CA LEU A 309 -1.64 -3.63 -18.51
C LEU A 309 -0.64 -3.18 -17.42
N ASN A 310 -0.97 -2.12 -16.66
CA ASN A 310 -0.13 -1.64 -15.55
C ASN A 310 0.26 -2.76 -14.57
N PHE A 311 -0.72 -3.49 -14.05
CA PHE A 311 -0.44 -4.57 -13.09
C PHE A 311 0.10 -5.84 -13.77
N GLN A 312 -0.20 -6.03 -15.06
CA GLN A 312 0.36 -7.14 -15.84
C GLN A 312 1.89 -7.08 -15.96
N TYR A 313 2.49 -5.89 -16.05
CA TYR A 313 3.95 -5.76 -15.99
C TYR A 313 4.52 -6.40 -14.72
N ASN A 314 3.98 -6.02 -13.55
CA ASN A 314 4.39 -6.59 -12.27
C ASN A 314 4.21 -8.12 -12.23
N MET A 315 3.08 -8.63 -12.74
CA MET A 315 2.80 -10.07 -12.83
C MET A 315 3.70 -10.81 -13.83
N ASN A 316 4.31 -10.09 -14.77
CA ASN A 316 5.30 -10.62 -15.71
C ASN A 316 6.75 -10.49 -15.19
N LEU A 317 6.95 -10.06 -13.94
CA LEU A 317 8.27 -9.75 -13.38
C LEU A 317 8.98 -8.62 -14.14
N GLU A 318 8.19 -7.68 -14.65
CA GLU A 318 8.65 -6.48 -15.34
C GLU A 318 8.26 -5.24 -14.54
N VAL A 319 9.06 -4.18 -14.68
CA VAL A 319 8.76 -2.88 -14.10
C VAL A 319 7.70 -2.18 -14.95
N SER A 320 6.61 -1.73 -14.32
CA SER A 320 5.58 -0.98 -15.05
C SER A 320 6.14 0.35 -15.56
N PRO A 321 5.88 0.74 -16.82
CA PRO A 321 6.24 2.06 -17.31
C PRO A 321 5.45 3.19 -16.63
N GLU A 322 4.37 2.87 -15.90
CA GLU A 322 3.68 3.88 -15.09
C GLU A 322 4.39 4.16 -13.77
N SER A 323 5.30 3.29 -13.34
CA SER A 323 5.95 3.39 -12.04
C SER A 323 7.09 4.40 -12.02
N LEU A 324 7.08 5.24 -10.98
CA LEU A 324 8.22 6.08 -10.62
C LEU A 324 9.15 5.33 -9.68
N TYR A 325 8.56 4.50 -8.80
CA TYR A 325 9.29 3.53 -8.01
C TYR A 325 8.42 2.31 -7.66
N GLU A 326 9.01 1.12 -7.80
CA GLU A 326 8.52 -0.16 -7.33
C GLU A 326 9.56 -0.79 -6.40
N ILE A 327 9.08 -1.49 -5.39
CA ILE A 327 9.90 -2.44 -4.65
C ILE A 327 10.15 -3.64 -5.55
N GLY A 328 11.41 -3.83 -5.96
CA GLY A 328 11.84 -5.01 -6.70
C GLY A 328 11.75 -6.26 -5.81
N GLU A 329 11.01 -7.26 -6.26
CA GLU A 329 10.87 -8.55 -5.59
C GLU A 329 11.52 -9.65 -6.43
N THR A 330 12.29 -10.53 -5.79
CA THR A 330 12.94 -11.65 -6.51
C THR A 330 12.07 -12.90 -6.39
N GLN A 331 11.68 -13.48 -7.52
CA GLN A 331 10.94 -14.75 -7.54
C GLN A 331 11.74 -15.86 -6.82
N GLY A 332 11.05 -16.65 -6.00
CA GLY A 332 11.68 -17.65 -5.12
C GLY A 332 12.28 -17.10 -3.82
N GLN A 333 12.27 -15.78 -3.62
CA GLN A 333 12.59 -15.14 -2.34
C GLN A 333 11.33 -14.61 -1.67
N PHE A 334 11.41 -14.37 -0.35
CA PHE A 334 10.26 -13.92 0.44
C PHE A 334 9.68 -12.60 -0.10
N SER A 335 8.43 -12.63 -0.57
CA SER A 335 7.63 -11.51 -1.07
C SER A 335 6.21 -11.59 -0.52
N GLU A 336 5.83 -10.63 0.32
CA GLU A 336 4.58 -10.70 1.10
C GLU A 336 3.33 -10.34 0.29
N ARG A 337 3.48 -9.42 -0.67
CA ARG A 337 2.36 -8.63 -1.20
C ARG A 337 1.29 -9.48 -1.92
N PRO A 338 1.61 -10.41 -2.83
CA PRO A 338 0.57 -11.20 -3.49
C PRO A 338 -0.13 -12.19 -2.54
N TYR A 339 0.57 -12.66 -1.52
CA TYR A 339 -0.04 -13.48 -0.47
C TYR A 339 -1.05 -12.70 0.38
N ALA A 340 -0.69 -11.49 0.78
CA ALA A 340 -1.50 -10.67 1.68
C ALA A 340 -2.55 -9.83 0.94
N PHE A 341 -2.31 -9.38 -0.28
CA PHE A 341 -3.18 -8.42 -0.98
C PHE A 341 -3.55 -8.85 -2.39
N GLY A 342 -3.06 -10.01 -2.83
CA GLY A 342 -3.47 -10.63 -4.06
C GLY A 342 -4.69 -11.51 -3.90
N ARG A 343 -4.94 -12.28 -4.96
CA ARG A 343 -6.10 -13.16 -5.05
C ARG A 343 -6.08 -14.26 -3.99
N PRO A 344 -7.11 -14.39 -3.14
CA PRO A 344 -7.16 -15.44 -2.13
C PRO A 344 -7.15 -16.83 -2.75
N SER A 345 -6.57 -17.76 -2.01
CA SER A 345 -6.50 -19.17 -2.39
C SER A 345 -6.67 -20.09 -1.18
N GLY A 346 -7.52 -21.10 -1.35
CA GLY A 346 -7.74 -22.19 -0.41
C GLY A 346 -6.57 -23.19 -0.29
N GLY A 347 -5.51 -23.02 -1.10
CA GLY A 347 -4.37 -23.93 -1.19
C GLY A 347 -3.62 -24.22 0.12
N GLY A 348 -2.70 -25.19 0.04
CA GLY A 348 -1.79 -25.58 1.11
C GLY A 348 -0.59 -24.63 1.27
N SER A 349 0.13 -24.77 2.40
CA SER A 349 1.33 -23.94 2.68
C SER A 349 2.60 -24.45 1.98
N SER A 350 2.55 -25.62 1.34
CA SER A 350 3.63 -26.23 0.54
C SER A 350 3.03 -27.10 -0.57
N ASN A 351 3.61 -27.08 -1.78
CA ASN A 351 3.25 -27.96 -2.91
C ASN A 351 1.74 -28.05 -3.25
N ALA A 352 1.02 -26.92 -3.22
CA ALA A 352 -0.36 -26.84 -3.69
C ALA A 352 -0.47 -25.61 -4.60
N TYR A 353 -0.77 -25.81 -5.89
CA TYR A 353 -1.02 -24.70 -6.81
C TYR A 353 -2.53 -24.64 -7.11
N PRO A 354 -3.16 -23.47 -6.95
CA PRO A 354 -2.57 -22.18 -6.56
C PRO A 354 -2.11 -22.19 -5.11
N CYS A 355 -0.93 -21.61 -4.84
CA CYS A 355 -0.39 -21.48 -3.49
C CYS A 355 -1.42 -20.82 -2.58
N LYS A 356 -1.38 -21.18 -1.30
CA LYS A 356 -2.18 -20.46 -0.30
C LYS A 356 -1.90 -18.96 -0.43
N SER A 357 -2.96 -18.19 -0.56
CA SER A 357 -2.95 -16.73 -0.50
C SER A 357 -4.06 -16.31 0.44
N TYR A 358 -3.73 -15.43 1.37
CA TYR A 358 -4.62 -15.06 2.46
C TYR A 358 -5.70 -14.10 2.01
N GLY A 359 -5.38 -13.17 1.10
CA GLY A 359 -6.28 -12.08 0.70
C GLY A 359 -6.75 -11.27 1.91
N GLN A 360 -5.85 -10.54 2.54
CA GLN A 360 -6.09 -9.73 3.74
C GLN A 360 -6.65 -8.35 3.43
N SER A 361 -6.37 -7.78 2.26
CA SER A 361 -7.14 -6.63 1.80
C SER A 361 -8.52 -7.12 1.36
N ARG A 362 -9.55 -6.75 2.13
CA ARG A 362 -10.94 -6.90 1.73
C ARG A 362 -11.54 -5.57 1.35
N ILE A 363 -12.53 -5.66 0.50
CA ILE A 363 -13.18 -4.51 -0.10
C ILE A 363 -14.63 -4.47 0.38
N TYR A 364 -15.05 -3.30 0.83
CA TYR A 364 -16.43 -3.07 1.24
C TYR A 364 -17.39 -3.31 0.07
N PRO A 365 -18.45 -4.15 0.24
CA PRO A 365 -19.46 -4.35 -0.78
C PRO A 365 -20.08 -3.04 -1.29
N ALA A 366 -20.34 -2.07 -0.40
CA ALA A 366 -20.92 -0.79 -0.79
C ALA A 366 -19.99 0.06 -1.67
N PHE A 367 -18.67 -0.13 -1.57
CA PHE A 367 -17.70 0.48 -2.48
C PHE A 367 -17.76 -0.18 -3.87
N TYR A 368 -17.60 -1.50 -3.93
CA TYR A 368 -17.60 -2.25 -5.20
C TYR A 368 -18.89 -2.08 -6.00
N TYR A 369 -20.04 -2.20 -5.32
CA TYR A 369 -21.33 -2.12 -5.97
C TYR A 369 -21.80 -0.68 -6.19
N GLY A 370 -21.46 0.24 -5.30
CA GLY A 370 -22.10 1.56 -5.23
C GLY A 370 -21.31 2.73 -5.80
N GLU A 371 -19.98 2.67 -5.80
CA GLU A 371 -19.14 3.84 -6.11
C GLU A 371 -18.56 3.80 -7.54
N TYR A 372 -18.18 2.61 -8.03
CA TYR A 372 -17.82 2.47 -9.44
C TYR A 372 -19.03 2.70 -10.34
N ASP A 373 -18.82 3.48 -11.41
CA ASP A 373 -19.76 3.47 -12.54
C ASP A 373 -19.80 2.06 -13.16
N PRO A 374 -20.97 1.54 -13.58
CA PRO A 374 -21.05 0.21 -14.20
C PRO A 374 -20.16 0.03 -15.43
N LYS A 375 -19.75 1.13 -16.09
CA LYS A 375 -18.84 1.15 -17.24
C LYS A 375 -17.38 1.46 -16.89
N ASP A 376 -17.06 1.67 -15.62
CA ASP A 376 -15.69 1.98 -15.19
C ASP A 376 -14.81 0.73 -15.31
N LYS A 377 -13.81 0.78 -16.19
CA LYS A 377 -12.89 -0.33 -16.45
C LYS A 377 -12.10 -0.76 -15.22
N ARG A 378 -11.93 0.09 -14.19
CA ARG A 378 -11.14 -0.20 -12.98
C ARG A 378 -11.82 -1.12 -11.99
N ARG A 379 -13.16 -1.15 -11.97
CA ARG A 379 -13.94 -1.88 -10.95
C ARG A 379 -13.45 -3.32 -10.80
N ASP A 380 -13.33 -3.98 -11.94
CA ASP A 380 -13.06 -5.42 -12.02
C ASP A 380 -11.55 -5.74 -12.03
N VAL A 381 -10.71 -4.73 -12.33
CA VAL A 381 -9.25 -4.77 -12.08
C VAL A 381 -8.95 -4.74 -10.59
N THR A 382 -9.72 -3.93 -9.86
CA THR A 382 -9.48 -3.64 -8.45
C THR A 382 -10.08 -4.71 -7.56
N VAL A 383 -11.26 -5.24 -7.90
CA VAL A 383 -12.03 -6.10 -7.00
C VAL A 383 -12.34 -7.46 -7.63
N GLY A 384 -12.07 -8.52 -6.88
CA GLY A 384 -12.38 -9.90 -7.27
C GLY A 384 -13.55 -10.50 -6.50
N VAL A 385 -14.34 -11.34 -7.18
CA VAL A 385 -15.53 -12.04 -6.63
C VAL A 385 -15.33 -13.56 -6.52
N THR A 386 -14.25 -14.09 -7.07
CA THR A 386 -13.91 -15.51 -7.01
C THR A 386 -12.47 -15.70 -6.56
N ALA A 387 -12.26 -16.62 -5.63
CA ALA A 387 -10.95 -17.05 -5.17
C ALA A 387 -10.54 -18.35 -5.86
N ASN A 388 -9.28 -18.72 -5.68
CA ASN A 388 -8.79 -20.04 -6.08
C ASN A 388 -9.17 -21.08 -5.00
N SER A 389 -9.67 -22.25 -5.41
CA SER A 389 -10.02 -23.32 -4.48
C SER A 389 -8.81 -23.94 -3.78
N GLY A 390 -7.61 -23.80 -4.37
CA GLY A 390 -6.42 -24.56 -4.01
C GLY A 390 -6.27 -25.88 -4.78
N SER A 391 -7.16 -26.14 -5.74
CA SER A 391 -7.15 -27.33 -6.60
C SER A 391 -7.40 -26.98 -8.06
N CYS A 392 -6.87 -25.84 -8.51
CA CYS A 392 -7.02 -25.33 -9.88
C CYS A 392 -8.48 -25.18 -10.33
N SER A 393 -9.38 -24.79 -9.42
CA SER A 393 -10.75 -24.43 -9.74
C SER A 393 -11.17 -23.12 -9.07
N GLU A 394 -12.06 -22.38 -9.74
CA GLU A 394 -12.67 -21.17 -9.22
C GLU A 394 -13.63 -21.50 -8.06
N LYS A 395 -13.60 -20.69 -7.01
CA LYS A 395 -14.59 -20.72 -5.94
C LYS A 395 -15.15 -19.33 -5.69
N LEU A 396 -16.46 -19.21 -5.57
CA LEU A 396 -17.10 -17.97 -5.15
C LEU A 396 -16.60 -17.60 -3.74
N VAL A 397 -16.25 -16.33 -3.53
CA VAL A 397 -15.90 -15.87 -2.18
C VAL A 397 -17.12 -15.84 -1.26
N ASP A 398 -16.90 -15.95 0.03
CA ASP A 398 -17.95 -15.96 1.04
C ASP A 398 -17.80 -14.73 1.95
N PHE A 399 -18.90 -14.00 2.20
CA PHE A 399 -18.94 -12.86 3.12
C PHE A 399 -18.94 -13.25 4.60
N THR A 400 -18.82 -14.53 4.93
CA THR A 400 -18.56 -14.97 6.30
C THR A 400 -17.17 -14.47 6.72
N PRO A 401 -16.99 -13.85 7.90
CA PRO A 401 -15.69 -13.39 8.34
C PRO A 401 -14.66 -14.52 8.42
N GLY A 402 -13.46 -14.29 7.87
CA GLY A 402 -12.37 -15.24 7.87
C GLY A 402 -11.44 -15.09 6.67
N SER A 403 -10.31 -15.80 6.67
CA SER A 403 -9.29 -15.71 5.62
C SER A 403 -9.62 -16.47 4.32
N ARG A 404 -8.81 -16.24 3.27
CA ARG A 404 -8.81 -16.98 1.99
C ARG A 404 -10.14 -16.82 1.25
N ASN A 405 -10.90 -17.91 1.12
CA ASN A 405 -12.16 -17.91 0.38
C ASN A 405 -13.32 -17.32 1.20
N LEU A 406 -13.06 -16.94 2.46
CA LEU A 406 -13.95 -16.20 3.35
C LEU A 406 -13.55 -14.71 3.38
N GLY A 407 -14.31 -13.87 4.08
CA GLY A 407 -14.02 -12.44 4.28
C GLY A 407 -14.56 -11.51 3.20
N GLY A 408 -15.23 -12.05 2.18
CA GLY A 408 -15.87 -11.28 1.12
C GLY A 408 -14.92 -10.86 -0.02
N LEU A 409 -15.27 -9.76 -0.67
CA LEU A 409 -14.55 -9.20 -1.83
C LEU A 409 -13.11 -8.86 -1.47
N PHE A 410 -12.20 -9.00 -2.42
CA PHE A 410 -10.76 -8.83 -2.20
C PHE A 410 -10.12 -8.01 -3.31
N ASN A 411 -8.89 -7.56 -3.06
CA ASN A 411 -8.10 -6.83 -4.04
C ASN A 411 -7.52 -7.73 -5.14
N ASN A 412 -7.79 -7.40 -6.40
CA ASN A 412 -7.46 -8.20 -7.57
C ASN A 412 -6.24 -7.69 -8.37
N LYS A 413 -5.58 -6.62 -7.91
CA LYS A 413 -4.44 -6.00 -8.61
C LYS A 413 -3.20 -6.90 -8.68
N TRP A 414 -3.00 -7.80 -7.72
CA TRP A 414 -1.85 -8.72 -7.65
C TRP A 414 -2.27 -10.20 -7.69
N ASP A 415 -2.88 -10.62 -8.80
CA ASP A 415 -3.35 -11.99 -8.99
C ASP A 415 -2.27 -12.90 -9.60
N ASP A 416 -1.66 -13.77 -8.78
CA ASP A 416 -0.66 -14.77 -9.21
C ASP A 416 -1.16 -15.67 -10.36
N SER A 417 -2.47 -15.83 -10.52
CA SER A 417 -3.06 -16.62 -11.63
C SER A 417 -2.76 -16.02 -13.01
N ARG A 418 -2.45 -14.73 -13.07
CA ARG A 418 -2.22 -13.96 -14.31
C ARG A 418 -0.75 -13.81 -14.67
N MET A 419 0.16 -14.35 -13.86
CA MET A 419 1.56 -14.40 -14.21
C MET A 419 1.75 -15.21 -15.49
N ALA A 420 2.64 -14.74 -16.38
CA ALA A 420 3.00 -15.48 -17.58
C ALA A 420 3.58 -16.87 -17.23
N ASN A 421 4.34 -16.95 -16.13
CA ASN A 421 4.82 -18.19 -15.52
C ASN A 421 4.56 -18.11 -14.01
N PRO A 422 3.43 -18.65 -13.50
CA PRO A 422 3.11 -18.60 -12.09
C PRO A 422 4.20 -19.25 -11.26
N TYR A 423 4.66 -18.58 -10.21
CA TYR A 423 5.55 -19.24 -9.27
C TYR A 423 4.76 -20.27 -8.49
N THR A 424 5.22 -21.49 -8.59
CA THR A 424 4.54 -22.61 -8.00
C THR A 424 5.23 -22.99 -6.69
N ALA A 425 6.51 -23.36 -6.64
CA ALA A 425 7.17 -23.98 -5.49
C ALA A 425 6.73 -23.61 -4.04
N SER A 426 6.51 -22.33 -3.70
CA SER A 426 6.06 -21.91 -2.36
C SER A 426 5.18 -20.65 -2.39
N GLN A 427 4.33 -20.50 -1.36
CA GLN A 427 3.64 -19.22 -1.07
C GLN A 427 4.66 -18.12 -0.71
N ARG A 428 4.25 -16.85 -0.84
CA ARG A 428 5.07 -15.66 -0.52
C ARG A 428 6.40 -15.60 -1.28
N GLN A 429 6.42 -16.08 -2.52
CA GLN A 429 7.63 -16.16 -3.34
C GLN A 429 7.38 -15.88 -4.83
N SER A 430 6.28 -15.22 -5.18
CA SER A 430 5.94 -15.01 -6.60
C SER A 430 6.86 -14.02 -7.31
N GLY A 431 7.48 -13.10 -6.57
CA GLY A 431 8.38 -12.09 -7.14
C GLY A 431 7.66 -10.93 -7.82
N ILE A 432 6.35 -10.79 -7.60
CA ILE A 432 5.59 -9.65 -8.14
C ILE A 432 6.02 -8.39 -7.39
N ASN A 433 6.49 -7.40 -8.16
CA ASN A 433 6.88 -6.08 -7.67
C ASN A 433 5.72 -5.32 -7.02
N TRP A 434 6.09 -4.32 -6.21
CA TRP A 434 5.12 -3.51 -5.48
C TRP A 434 5.29 -2.01 -5.75
N PRO A 435 4.33 -1.33 -6.40
CA PRO A 435 4.45 0.10 -6.68
C PRO A 435 4.33 0.94 -5.40
N GLN A 436 5.27 1.88 -5.21
CA GLN A 436 5.19 2.90 -4.15
C GLN A 436 4.62 4.23 -4.66
N MET A 437 4.85 4.50 -5.94
CA MET A 437 4.39 5.70 -6.61
C MET A 437 4.36 5.46 -8.10
N ARG A 438 3.23 5.79 -8.72
CA ARG A 438 3.00 5.69 -10.16
C ARG A 438 2.47 7.00 -10.72
N MET A 439 2.52 7.17 -12.03
CA MET A 439 2.22 8.43 -12.72
C MET A 439 0.81 8.94 -12.42
N SER A 440 -0.18 8.06 -12.31
CA SER A 440 -1.56 8.46 -11.94
C SER A 440 -1.64 9.06 -10.54
N ASP A 441 -0.89 8.55 -9.55
CA ASP A 441 -0.85 9.11 -8.18
C ASP A 441 -0.29 10.54 -8.24
N VAL A 442 0.79 10.75 -9.00
CA VAL A 442 1.38 12.08 -9.21
C VAL A 442 0.40 13.05 -9.89
N ILE A 443 -0.25 12.61 -10.97
CA ILE A 443 -1.21 13.44 -11.70
C ILE A 443 -2.41 13.80 -10.81
N LEU A 444 -2.93 12.87 -10.02
CA LEU A 444 -4.05 13.16 -9.12
C LEU A 444 -3.64 14.00 -7.91
N MET A 445 -2.43 13.82 -7.38
CA MET A 445 -1.87 14.75 -6.38
C MET A 445 -1.72 16.16 -6.97
N LEU A 446 -1.29 16.29 -8.23
CA LEU A 446 -1.19 17.59 -8.91
C LEU A 446 -2.59 18.21 -9.11
N ALA A 447 -3.58 17.41 -9.52
CA ALA A 447 -4.97 17.86 -9.63
C ALA A 447 -5.51 18.42 -8.30
N GLU A 448 -5.27 17.71 -7.20
CA GLU A 448 -5.64 18.15 -5.85
C GLU A 448 -4.99 19.49 -5.50
N VAL A 449 -3.68 19.60 -5.71
CA VAL A 449 -2.92 20.81 -5.42
C VAL A 449 -3.44 22.00 -6.22
N ASP A 450 -3.69 21.82 -7.51
CA ASP A 450 -4.23 22.86 -8.38
C ASP A 450 -5.60 23.33 -7.89
N ALA A 451 -6.50 22.40 -7.51
CA ALA A 451 -7.80 22.75 -6.96
C ALA A 451 -7.71 23.50 -5.62
N GLU A 452 -6.79 23.11 -4.74
CA GLU A 452 -6.56 23.79 -3.45
C GLU A 452 -5.92 25.18 -3.60
N LEU A 453 -5.08 25.37 -4.63
CA LEU A 453 -4.49 26.68 -4.96
C LEU A 453 -5.42 27.57 -5.79
N GLY A 454 -6.56 27.05 -6.26
CA GLY A 454 -7.59 27.79 -6.99
C GLY A 454 -7.44 27.79 -8.51
N ASP A 455 -6.56 26.94 -9.05
CA ASP A 455 -6.38 26.73 -10.49
C ASP A 455 -7.27 25.58 -10.99
N GLU A 456 -8.58 25.81 -10.99
CA GLU A 456 -9.55 24.77 -11.36
C GLU A 456 -9.37 24.25 -12.81
N GLY A 457 -8.83 25.08 -13.70
CA GLY A 457 -8.57 24.70 -15.09
C GLY A 457 -7.48 23.64 -15.20
N ALA A 458 -6.36 23.84 -14.49
CA ALA A 458 -5.29 22.85 -14.40
C ALA A 458 -5.78 21.57 -13.68
N ALA A 459 -6.49 21.73 -12.55
CA ALA A 459 -7.04 20.59 -11.81
C ALA A 459 -7.96 19.70 -12.66
N LYS A 460 -8.88 20.29 -13.43
CA LYS A 460 -9.75 19.57 -14.36
C LYS A 460 -8.98 18.89 -15.49
N THR A 461 -7.89 19.51 -15.95
CA THR A 461 -7.03 18.92 -16.99
C THR A 461 -6.36 17.65 -16.48
N GLU A 462 -5.76 17.70 -15.30
CA GLU A 462 -5.12 16.53 -14.68
C GLU A 462 -6.12 15.42 -14.33
N LEU A 463 -7.28 15.79 -13.76
CA LEU A 463 -8.38 14.86 -13.49
C LEU A 463 -8.85 14.15 -14.77
N THR A 464 -8.95 14.90 -15.88
CA THR A 464 -9.36 14.35 -17.18
C THR A 464 -8.39 13.29 -17.68
N LYS A 465 -7.08 13.48 -17.52
CA LYS A 465 -6.07 12.51 -17.99
C LYS A 465 -6.30 11.11 -17.39
N VAL A 466 -6.54 11.02 -16.08
CA VAL A 466 -6.75 9.73 -15.41
C VAL A 466 -8.15 9.19 -15.70
N ARG A 467 -9.19 10.02 -15.56
CA ARG A 467 -10.57 9.56 -15.73
C ARG A 467 -10.87 9.07 -17.15
N SER A 468 -10.23 9.65 -18.17
CA SER A 468 -10.51 9.32 -19.57
C SER A 468 -10.22 7.84 -19.89
N ARG A 469 -9.16 7.27 -19.33
CA ARG A 469 -8.77 5.87 -19.58
C ARG A 469 -9.66 4.85 -18.86
N ALA A 470 -10.52 5.30 -17.93
CA ALA A 470 -11.51 4.48 -17.24
C ALA A 470 -12.74 4.15 -18.08
N PHE A 471 -12.97 4.88 -19.19
CA PHE A 471 -14.16 4.76 -20.01
C PHE A 471 -13.82 4.61 -21.50
N ASP A 472 -14.63 3.82 -22.20
CA ASP A 472 -14.59 3.73 -23.67
C ASP A 472 -14.87 5.08 -24.32
N GLN A 473 -14.32 5.29 -25.52
CA GLN A 473 -14.44 6.53 -26.27
C GLN A 473 -15.89 7.03 -26.40
N GLN A 474 -16.84 6.11 -26.61
CA GLN A 474 -18.27 6.43 -26.75
C GLN A 474 -18.89 7.01 -25.46
N ASP A 475 -18.32 6.69 -24.29
CA ASP A 475 -18.84 7.09 -22.99
C ASP A 475 -18.15 8.35 -22.44
N GLN A 476 -16.97 8.70 -22.94
CA GLN A 476 -16.18 9.84 -22.46
C GLN A 476 -16.91 11.18 -22.54
N ALA A 477 -17.74 11.40 -23.57
CA ALA A 477 -18.52 12.64 -23.68
C ALA A 477 -19.39 12.90 -22.44
N THR A 478 -20.00 11.85 -21.88
CA THR A 478 -20.90 11.96 -20.73
C THR A 478 -20.16 11.73 -19.42
N LYS A 479 -19.38 10.65 -19.34
CA LYS A 479 -18.74 10.19 -18.09
C LYS A 479 -17.48 10.97 -17.72
N VAL A 480 -16.89 11.69 -18.67
CA VAL A 480 -15.66 12.47 -18.47
C VAL A 480 -15.93 13.95 -18.72
N THR A 481 -16.17 14.35 -19.98
CA THR A 481 -16.24 15.77 -20.36
C THR A 481 -17.42 16.48 -19.70
N ALA A 482 -18.64 15.95 -19.82
CA ALA A 482 -19.82 16.57 -19.20
C ALA A 482 -19.72 16.55 -17.68
N TYR A 483 -19.33 15.41 -17.09
CA TYR A 483 -19.13 15.28 -15.64
C TYR A 483 -18.15 16.32 -15.09
N ILE A 484 -16.90 16.33 -15.59
CA ILE A 484 -15.85 17.24 -15.12
C ILE A 484 -16.21 18.71 -15.39
N GLY A 485 -16.88 19.00 -16.50
CA GLY A 485 -17.33 20.35 -16.86
C GLY A 485 -18.26 20.99 -15.84
N THR A 486 -19.03 20.20 -15.08
CA THR A 486 -19.96 20.69 -14.04
C THR A 486 -19.31 20.96 -12.68
N LEU A 487 -18.09 20.47 -12.45
CA LEU A 487 -17.42 20.54 -11.15
C LEU A 487 -16.81 21.93 -10.91
N SER A 488 -16.85 22.42 -9.68
CA SER A 488 -16.14 23.63 -9.22
C SER A 488 -16.07 23.64 -7.69
N GLY A 489 -15.16 24.43 -7.11
CA GLY A 489 -14.98 24.55 -5.66
C GLY A 489 -14.84 23.20 -4.97
N ASP A 490 -15.58 23.00 -3.87
CA ASP A 490 -15.52 21.77 -3.08
C ASP A 490 -15.99 20.53 -3.88
N ALA A 491 -16.93 20.68 -4.83
CA ALA A 491 -17.37 19.57 -5.67
C ALA A 491 -16.25 19.05 -6.59
N LEU A 492 -15.35 19.93 -7.05
CA LEU A 492 -14.16 19.51 -7.82
C LEU A 492 -13.17 18.76 -6.92
N LYS A 493 -12.95 19.24 -5.70
CA LYS A 493 -12.06 18.59 -4.73
C LYS A 493 -12.57 17.22 -4.32
N ASP A 494 -13.88 17.10 -4.08
CA ASP A 494 -14.55 15.83 -3.77
C ASP A 494 -14.43 14.84 -4.94
N ALA A 495 -14.58 15.31 -6.18
CA ALA A 495 -14.41 14.47 -7.36
C ALA A 495 -12.96 14.01 -7.57
N ILE A 496 -11.97 14.85 -7.23
CA ILE A 496 -10.54 14.47 -7.29
C ILE A 496 -10.24 13.41 -6.23
N TYR A 497 -10.73 13.58 -5.00
CA TYR A 497 -10.62 12.56 -3.95
C TYR A 497 -11.27 11.25 -4.39
N GLU A 498 -12.48 11.31 -4.95
CA GLU A 498 -13.19 10.13 -5.45
C GLU A 498 -12.39 9.45 -6.57
N GLU A 499 -11.82 10.21 -7.51
CA GLU A 499 -10.98 9.63 -8.56
C GLU A 499 -9.73 8.96 -7.98
N ARG A 500 -9.09 9.55 -6.96
CA ARG A 500 -7.99 8.90 -6.21
C ARG A 500 -8.44 7.59 -5.58
N LYS A 501 -9.63 7.58 -4.97
CA LYS A 501 -10.22 6.38 -4.36
C LYS A 501 -10.41 5.26 -5.39
N LEU A 502 -11.06 5.54 -6.50
CA LEU A 502 -11.34 4.57 -7.56
C LEU A 502 -10.07 4.05 -8.23
N GLU A 503 -9.06 4.91 -8.37
CA GLU A 503 -7.77 4.62 -8.99
C GLU A 503 -6.86 3.78 -8.08
N LEU A 504 -6.75 4.15 -6.79
CA LEU A 504 -5.70 3.71 -5.87
C LEU A 504 -6.19 2.75 -4.77
N ALA A 505 -7.47 2.39 -4.74
CA ALA A 505 -7.98 1.36 -3.84
C ALA A 505 -7.15 0.07 -3.96
N GLY A 506 -6.74 -0.49 -2.82
CA GLY A 506 -5.85 -1.64 -2.72
C GLY A 506 -4.37 -1.30 -2.61
N GLU A 507 -3.94 -0.06 -2.86
CA GLU A 507 -2.52 0.34 -2.94
C GLU A 507 -1.97 0.96 -1.63
N GLY A 508 -2.76 1.01 -0.55
CA GLY A 508 -2.28 1.45 0.78
C GLY A 508 -2.16 2.97 0.95
N LEU A 509 -2.95 3.74 0.20
CA LEU A 509 -2.89 5.21 0.16
C LEU A 509 -4.14 5.88 0.77
N LEU A 510 -5.31 5.26 0.65
CA LEU A 510 -6.60 5.91 0.91
C LEU A 510 -6.81 6.34 2.36
N ARG A 511 -6.38 5.52 3.32
CA ARG A 511 -6.43 5.88 4.75
C ARG A 511 -5.73 7.21 5.01
N TYR A 512 -4.56 7.42 4.43
CA TYR A 512 -3.76 8.61 4.68
C TYR A 512 -4.23 9.82 3.88
N ASP A 513 -4.82 9.61 2.69
CA ASP A 513 -5.51 10.67 1.95
C ASP A 513 -6.70 11.20 2.77
N LEU A 514 -7.54 10.32 3.31
CA LEU A 514 -8.62 10.68 4.23
C LEU A 514 -8.14 11.48 5.44
N ILE A 515 -6.99 11.12 6.01
CA ILE A 515 -6.39 11.82 7.15
C ILE A 515 -5.87 13.19 6.73
N ARG A 516 -5.05 13.30 5.69
CA ARG A 516 -4.42 14.59 5.34
C ARG A 516 -5.41 15.60 4.76
N GLU A 517 -6.50 15.13 4.15
CA GLU A 517 -7.57 16.00 3.64
C GLU A 517 -8.60 16.39 4.71
N GLY A 518 -8.52 15.83 5.92
CA GLY A 518 -9.50 16.13 6.97
C GLY A 518 -10.85 15.42 6.80
N ARG A 519 -10.90 14.40 5.93
CA ARG A 519 -12.13 13.72 5.48
C ARG A 519 -12.47 12.47 6.29
N LEU A 520 -11.49 11.87 7.00
CA LEU A 520 -11.64 10.59 7.68
C LEU A 520 -12.91 10.50 8.56
N PRO A 521 -13.25 11.47 9.43
CA PRO A 521 -14.45 11.39 10.26
C PRO A 521 -15.76 11.24 9.46
N ALA A 522 -15.90 12.02 8.38
CA ALA A 522 -17.10 12.00 7.54
C ALA A 522 -17.16 10.73 6.68
N ALA A 523 -16.00 10.28 6.16
CA ALA A 523 -15.90 9.07 5.36
C ALA A 523 -16.29 7.81 6.15
N ILE A 524 -15.87 7.71 7.42
CA ILE A 524 -16.25 6.62 8.33
C ILE A 524 -17.78 6.51 8.46
N LYS A 525 -18.45 7.65 8.68
CA LYS A 525 -19.92 7.66 8.76
C LYS A 525 -20.54 7.28 7.42
N SER A 526 -20.05 7.84 6.31
CA SER A 526 -20.56 7.57 4.97
C SER A 526 -20.52 6.08 4.61
N ILE A 527 -19.38 5.40 4.83
CA ILE A 527 -19.28 3.97 4.55
C ILE A 527 -20.17 3.13 5.48
N ARG A 528 -20.22 3.46 6.78
CA ARG A 528 -21.08 2.78 7.75
C ARG A 528 -22.57 2.91 7.39
N ASP A 529 -23.01 4.09 6.99
CA ASP A 529 -24.41 4.36 6.61
C ASP A 529 -24.78 3.58 5.34
N ARG A 530 -23.90 3.54 4.33
CA ARG A 530 -24.14 2.80 3.07
C ARG A 530 -24.17 1.29 3.27
N GLU A 531 -23.23 0.75 4.03
CA GLU A 531 -23.20 -0.67 4.38
C GLU A 531 -24.43 -1.05 5.22
N THR A 532 -24.82 -0.22 6.20
CA THR A 532 -26.04 -0.43 7.01
C THR A 532 -27.31 -0.40 6.15
N ALA A 533 -27.42 0.53 5.20
CA ALA A 533 -28.54 0.59 4.27
C ALA A 533 -28.62 -0.67 3.39
N MET A 534 -27.46 -1.14 2.90
CA MET A 534 -27.36 -2.38 2.14
C MET A 534 -27.80 -3.60 2.97
N VAL A 535 -27.27 -3.75 4.19
CA VAL A 535 -27.65 -4.82 5.13
C VAL A 535 -29.17 -4.80 5.38
N SER A 536 -29.75 -3.61 5.61
CA SER A 536 -31.19 -3.44 5.81
C SER A 536 -32.01 -3.87 4.58
N GLY A 537 -31.55 -3.50 3.38
CA GLY A 537 -32.20 -3.90 2.12
C GLY A 537 -32.15 -5.40 1.89
N LEU A 538 -30.98 -6.03 2.08
CA LEU A 538 -30.79 -7.47 1.98
C LEU A 538 -31.68 -8.23 2.98
N THR A 539 -31.82 -7.72 4.20
CA THR A 539 -32.67 -8.31 5.24
C THR A 539 -34.16 -8.21 4.89
N THR A 540 -34.60 -7.04 4.42
CA THR A 540 -36.03 -6.75 4.20
C THR A 540 -36.54 -7.31 2.87
N ASN A 541 -35.79 -7.08 1.79
CA ASN A 541 -36.25 -7.31 0.42
C ASN A 541 -35.59 -8.53 -0.22
N GLY A 542 -34.50 -9.04 0.37
CA GLY A 542 -33.65 -10.04 -0.26
C GLY A 542 -32.64 -9.48 -1.26
N TYR A 543 -32.63 -8.16 -1.47
CA TYR A 543 -31.69 -7.45 -2.33
C TYR A 543 -31.60 -5.96 -1.94
N TYR A 544 -30.56 -5.27 -2.40
CA TYR A 544 -30.41 -3.82 -2.27
C TYR A 544 -30.00 -3.21 -3.62
N THR A 545 -30.52 -2.02 -3.94
CA THR A 545 -30.21 -1.28 -5.17
C THR A 545 -29.43 -0.02 -4.82
N PHE A 546 -28.25 0.12 -5.41
CA PHE A 546 -27.39 1.28 -5.25
C PHE A 546 -27.81 2.43 -6.19
N ALA A 547 -27.35 3.65 -5.90
CA ALA A 547 -27.72 4.84 -6.68
C ALA A 547 -27.30 4.76 -8.16
N ASN A 548 -26.23 4.01 -8.47
CA ASN A 548 -25.77 3.74 -9.83
C ASN A 548 -26.59 2.65 -10.57
N GLY A 549 -27.61 2.09 -9.93
CA GLY A 549 -28.49 1.06 -10.49
C GLY A 549 -28.01 -0.38 -10.28
N ASN A 550 -26.77 -0.60 -9.80
CA ASN A 550 -26.31 -1.94 -9.46
C ASN A 550 -27.13 -2.51 -8.30
N GLN A 551 -27.31 -3.83 -8.29
CA GLN A 551 -28.00 -4.53 -7.21
C GLN A 551 -27.11 -5.64 -6.64
N ILE A 552 -27.17 -5.79 -5.32
CA ILE A 552 -26.66 -6.96 -4.62
C ILE A 552 -27.84 -7.77 -4.08
N ALA A 553 -27.82 -9.07 -4.26
CA ALA A 553 -28.90 -9.99 -3.85
C ALA A 553 -28.43 -11.00 -2.81
N ASN A 554 -29.37 -11.50 -1.99
CA ASN A 554 -29.11 -12.55 -1.01
C ASN A 554 -28.62 -13.85 -1.67
N TYR A 555 -29.08 -14.12 -2.88
CA TYR A 555 -28.73 -15.29 -3.65
C TYR A 555 -28.40 -14.91 -5.09
N ILE A 556 -27.40 -15.58 -5.64
CA ILE A 556 -27.01 -15.50 -7.05
C ILE A 556 -26.99 -16.91 -7.63
N TRP A 557 -26.90 -17.05 -8.95
CA TRP A 557 -26.92 -18.35 -9.62
C TRP A 557 -25.54 -18.66 -10.16
N VAL A 558 -24.95 -19.76 -9.70
CA VAL A 558 -23.58 -20.14 -10.05
C VAL A 558 -23.57 -21.52 -10.67
N LYS A 559 -22.80 -21.68 -11.74
CA LYS A 559 -22.58 -22.97 -12.40
C LYS A 559 -21.09 -23.19 -12.58
N ALA A 560 -20.59 -24.33 -12.10
CA ALA A 560 -19.24 -24.75 -12.41
C ALA A 560 -19.19 -25.15 -13.90
N VAL A 561 -18.18 -24.68 -14.62
CA VAL A 561 -18.07 -24.89 -16.07
C VAL A 561 -16.70 -25.41 -16.45
N ASN A 562 -16.69 -26.30 -17.43
CA ASN A 562 -15.51 -26.68 -18.18
C ASN A 562 -15.47 -25.83 -19.46
N VAL A 563 -14.57 -24.85 -19.50
CA VAL A 563 -14.47 -23.93 -20.65
C VAL A 563 -14.06 -24.63 -21.95
N ALA A 564 -13.42 -25.80 -21.87
CA ALA A 564 -13.08 -26.59 -23.05
C ALA A 564 -14.34 -27.09 -23.78
N ASP A 565 -15.42 -27.40 -23.06
CA ASP A 565 -16.69 -27.82 -23.64
C ASP A 565 -17.39 -26.68 -24.40
N LEU A 566 -16.96 -25.44 -24.16
CA LEU A 566 -17.41 -24.23 -24.84
C LEU A 566 -16.51 -23.84 -26.03
N GLY A 567 -15.56 -24.72 -26.41
CA GLY A 567 -14.62 -24.46 -27.49
C GLY A 567 -13.49 -23.50 -27.11
N MET A 568 -13.28 -23.24 -25.82
CA MET A 568 -12.31 -22.27 -25.35
C MET A 568 -11.01 -22.93 -24.92
N SER A 569 -9.89 -22.35 -25.34
CA SER A 569 -8.54 -22.86 -25.05
C SER A 569 -7.89 -22.21 -23.82
N LYS A 570 -8.46 -21.12 -23.32
CA LYS A 570 -7.94 -20.29 -22.21
C LYS A 570 -8.94 -20.23 -21.06
N MET A 571 -8.45 -20.44 -19.84
CA MET A 571 -9.26 -20.35 -18.62
C MET A 571 -9.34 -18.95 -18.02
N LEU A 572 -8.34 -18.10 -18.28
CA LEU A 572 -8.36 -16.71 -17.83
C LEU A 572 -9.29 -15.90 -18.74
N THR A 573 -10.29 -15.24 -18.15
CA THR A 573 -11.33 -14.52 -18.90
C THR A 573 -10.78 -13.41 -19.81
N THR A 574 -9.70 -12.74 -19.41
CA THR A 574 -9.02 -11.72 -20.24
C THR A 574 -8.19 -12.28 -21.39
N GLN A 575 -7.97 -13.59 -21.44
CA GLN A 575 -7.27 -14.27 -22.53
C GLN A 575 -8.25 -15.05 -23.41
N CYS A 576 -9.54 -15.03 -23.09
CA CYS A 576 -10.56 -15.75 -23.84
C CYS A 576 -10.83 -15.05 -25.17
N GLU A 577 -10.83 -15.82 -26.26
CA GLU A 577 -11.08 -15.35 -27.63
C GLU A 577 -12.58 -15.13 -27.93
N VAL A 578 -13.40 -15.02 -26.89
CA VAL A 578 -14.87 -14.97 -27.01
C VAL A 578 -15.36 -13.56 -26.72
N ASP A 579 -16.31 -13.07 -27.52
CA ASP A 579 -17.00 -11.81 -27.27
C ASP A 579 -17.72 -11.87 -25.92
N SER A 580 -17.40 -10.92 -25.04
CA SER A 580 -18.00 -10.78 -23.71
C SER A 580 -19.53 -10.64 -23.73
N THR A 581 -20.10 -10.23 -24.86
CA THR A 581 -21.54 -10.05 -25.07
C THR A 581 -22.23 -11.30 -25.62
N ASP A 582 -21.48 -12.33 -26.01
CA ASP A 582 -22.04 -13.57 -26.52
C ASP A 582 -22.85 -14.29 -25.44
N PRO A 583 -24.17 -14.47 -25.62
CA PRO A 583 -25.02 -15.11 -24.63
C PRO A 583 -24.69 -16.60 -24.43
N THR A 584 -23.93 -17.20 -25.35
CA THR A 584 -23.45 -18.59 -25.22
C THR A 584 -22.23 -18.71 -24.30
N TYR A 585 -21.57 -17.59 -23.98
CA TYR A 585 -20.43 -17.56 -23.05
C TYR A 585 -20.90 -17.32 -21.60
N PRO A 586 -20.88 -18.34 -20.73
CA PRO A 586 -21.49 -18.25 -19.42
C PRO A 586 -20.52 -17.69 -18.35
N VAL A 587 -19.20 -17.69 -18.61
CA VAL A 587 -18.17 -17.19 -17.69
C VAL A 587 -18.01 -15.67 -17.81
N ARG A 588 -19.11 -14.95 -18.10
CA ARG A 588 -19.17 -13.51 -18.34
C ARG A 588 -18.25 -12.70 -17.42
N PHE A 589 -17.80 -11.56 -17.95
CA PHE A 589 -16.98 -10.59 -17.22
C PHE A 589 -17.68 -10.20 -15.91
N PRO A 590 -16.93 -9.99 -14.81
CA PRO A 590 -15.71 -9.20 -14.76
C PRO A 590 -14.49 -9.91 -15.34
N GLY A 591 -13.73 -9.20 -16.18
CA GLY A 591 -12.67 -9.76 -17.02
C GLY A 591 -11.48 -10.34 -16.28
N TRP A 592 -11.46 -10.19 -14.96
CA TRP A 592 -10.30 -10.49 -14.18
C TRP A 592 -10.41 -11.71 -13.28
N ARG A 593 -10.93 -12.82 -13.82
CA ARG A 593 -11.11 -14.08 -13.08
C ARG A 593 -10.69 -15.29 -13.92
N GLY A 594 -10.78 -16.46 -13.30
CA GLY A 594 -10.37 -17.73 -13.91
C GLY A 594 -9.03 -18.24 -13.40
N ASN A 595 -8.77 -19.51 -13.68
CA ASN A 595 -7.56 -20.20 -13.24
C ASN A 595 -6.45 -20.05 -14.28
N CYS A 596 -5.19 -20.13 -13.85
CA CYS A 596 -4.07 -20.15 -14.79
C CYS A 596 -4.03 -21.46 -15.59
N ASP A 597 -3.89 -21.37 -16.92
CA ASP A 597 -3.75 -22.54 -17.80
C ASP A 597 -2.60 -23.46 -17.42
N LEU A 598 -1.50 -22.86 -16.95
CA LEU A 598 -0.24 -23.53 -16.65
C LEU A 598 -0.23 -24.33 -15.35
N TRP A 599 -1.25 -24.20 -14.49
CA TRP A 599 -1.33 -25.07 -13.32
C TRP A 599 -1.56 -26.53 -13.71
N THR A 600 -2.26 -26.77 -14.83
CA THR A 600 -2.46 -28.12 -15.39
C THR A 600 -1.14 -28.78 -15.79
N SER A 601 -0.30 -28.04 -16.53
CA SER A 601 1.01 -28.55 -16.97
C SER A 601 1.97 -28.75 -15.80
N SER A 602 1.70 -28.12 -14.66
CA SER A 602 2.42 -28.32 -13.40
C SER A 602 1.94 -29.55 -12.61
N GLY A 603 1.07 -30.38 -13.20
CA GLY A 603 0.63 -31.66 -12.63
C GLY A 603 -0.60 -31.57 -11.72
N PHE A 604 -1.24 -30.40 -11.62
CA PHE A 604 -2.44 -30.20 -10.81
C PHE A 604 -3.68 -30.19 -11.69
N THR A 605 -4.58 -31.12 -11.45
CA THR A 605 -5.83 -31.24 -12.20
C THR A 605 -7.02 -31.25 -11.25
N ASP A 606 -8.08 -30.56 -11.66
CA ASP A 606 -9.41 -30.81 -11.10
C ASP A 606 -9.99 -32.01 -11.85
N ALA A 607 -10.27 -33.09 -11.14
CA ALA A 607 -10.83 -34.31 -11.71
C ALA A 607 -12.19 -34.10 -12.39
N SER A 608 -12.92 -33.02 -12.04
CA SER A 608 -14.20 -32.66 -12.65
C SER A 608 -14.08 -31.89 -13.96
N GLY A 609 -12.91 -31.32 -14.27
CA GLY A 609 -12.72 -30.38 -15.40
C GLY A 609 -13.40 -29.01 -15.23
N ASN A 610 -14.21 -28.81 -14.19
CA ASN A 610 -14.98 -27.59 -13.96
C ASN A 610 -14.15 -26.51 -13.27
N ARG A 611 -13.26 -25.89 -14.03
CA ARG A 611 -12.26 -24.96 -13.47
C ARG A 611 -12.74 -23.52 -13.37
N ASN A 612 -13.81 -23.14 -14.06
CA ASN A 612 -14.37 -21.78 -13.99
C ASN A 612 -15.78 -21.78 -13.38
N LEU A 613 -16.23 -20.59 -12.95
CA LEU A 613 -17.61 -20.38 -12.50
C LEU A 613 -18.34 -19.44 -13.47
N ALA A 614 -19.47 -19.86 -14.00
CA ALA A 614 -20.46 -18.95 -14.56
C ALA A 614 -21.30 -18.35 -13.43
N ILE A 615 -21.57 -17.05 -13.47
CA ILE A 615 -22.25 -16.32 -12.39
C ILE A 615 -23.33 -15.42 -13.00
N GLU A 616 -24.56 -15.60 -12.56
CA GLU A 616 -25.71 -14.77 -12.93
C GLU A 616 -26.34 -14.13 -11.69
N GLY A 617 -26.86 -12.92 -11.85
CA GLY A 617 -27.41 -12.11 -10.75
C GLY A 617 -26.36 -11.37 -9.91
N LEU A 618 -25.11 -11.25 -10.39
CA LEU A 618 -24.04 -10.59 -9.63
C LEU A 618 -24.34 -9.11 -9.37
N PHE A 619 -24.91 -8.40 -10.36
CA PHE A 619 -25.21 -6.96 -10.34
C PHE A 619 -26.70 -6.61 -10.54
N HIS A 620 -27.57 -7.61 -10.64
CA HIS A 620 -29.01 -7.43 -10.79
C HIS A 620 -29.73 -8.52 -9.99
N TYR A 621 -30.87 -8.18 -9.40
CA TYR A 621 -31.65 -9.12 -8.60
C TYR A 621 -32.45 -10.05 -9.50
N ILE A 622 -32.21 -11.36 -9.35
CA ILE A 622 -33.05 -12.41 -9.92
C ILE A 622 -33.94 -12.96 -8.82
N ALA A 623 -35.26 -12.85 -8.99
CA ALA A 623 -36.21 -13.33 -7.99
C ALA A 623 -36.24 -14.87 -7.92
N PRO A 624 -36.02 -15.50 -6.75
CA PRO A 624 -36.11 -16.95 -6.63
C PRO A 624 -37.49 -17.49 -7.05
N GLY A 625 -37.50 -18.53 -7.88
CA GLY A 625 -38.72 -19.11 -8.45
C GLY A 625 -39.34 -18.30 -9.60
N SER A 626 -38.70 -17.21 -10.05
CA SER A 626 -39.07 -16.55 -11.30
C SER A 626 -38.77 -17.43 -12.51
N ALA A 627 -39.35 -17.09 -13.66
CA ALA A 627 -39.07 -17.77 -14.93
C ALA A 627 -37.57 -17.77 -15.27
N GLU A 628 -36.88 -16.67 -15.00
CA GLU A 628 -35.43 -16.54 -15.20
C GLU A 628 -34.65 -17.48 -14.27
N ALA A 629 -34.93 -17.47 -12.96
CA ALA A 629 -34.30 -18.38 -12.01
C ALA A 629 -34.54 -19.86 -12.39
N THR A 630 -35.78 -20.22 -12.75
CA THR A 630 -36.14 -21.57 -13.18
C THR A 630 -35.41 -21.96 -14.48
N ALA A 631 -35.25 -21.04 -15.43
CA ALA A 631 -34.50 -21.30 -16.66
C ALA A 631 -32.99 -21.51 -16.38
N LEU A 632 -32.42 -20.72 -15.46
CA LEU A 632 -31.03 -20.90 -15.01
C LEU A 632 -30.83 -22.25 -14.32
N GLU A 633 -31.73 -22.62 -13.41
CA GLU A 633 -31.70 -23.91 -12.70
C GLU A 633 -31.85 -25.10 -13.66
N ALA A 634 -32.77 -25.01 -14.62
CA ALA A 634 -32.90 -26.00 -15.70
C ALA A 634 -31.63 -26.09 -16.57
N SER A 635 -30.86 -25.01 -16.66
CA SER A 635 -29.58 -24.93 -17.38
C SER A 635 -28.37 -25.29 -16.51
N GLY A 636 -28.60 -25.84 -15.31
CA GLY A 636 -27.57 -26.37 -14.41
C GLY A 636 -26.96 -25.35 -13.44
N TYR A 637 -27.48 -24.12 -13.37
CA TYR A 637 -27.06 -23.17 -12.34
C TYR A 637 -27.65 -23.54 -10.98
N VAL A 638 -26.89 -23.29 -9.93
CA VAL A 638 -27.28 -23.53 -8.55
C VAL A 638 -27.48 -22.20 -7.84
N LYS A 639 -28.64 -22.04 -7.20
CA LYS A 639 -28.91 -20.93 -6.29
C LYS A 639 -27.91 -20.98 -5.13
N THR A 640 -27.05 -19.97 -5.07
CA THR A 640 -25.88 -19.91 -4.18
C THR A 640 -26.01 -18.70 -3.24
N ALA A 641 -25.69 -18.90 -1.96
CA ALA A 641 -25.67 -17.84 -0.96
C ALA A 641 -24.65 -16.76 -1.33
N TRP A 642 -25.06 -15.49 -1.26
CA TRP A 642 -24.22 -14.33 -1.52
C TRP A 642 -24.46 -13.25 -0.46
N GLY A 643 -25.34 -12.28 -0.72
CA GLY A 643 -25.69 -11.25 0.26
C GLY A 643 -26.32 -11.78 1.55
N ILE A 644 -26.88 -12.99 1.56
CA ILE A 644 -27.41 -13.60 2.79
C ILE A 644 -26.31 -13.83 3.82
N ASN A 645 -25.06 -14.05 3.39
CA ASN A 645 -23.92 -14.20 4.30
C ASN A 645 -23.55 -12.85 4.95
N ILE A 646 -23.79 -11.72 4.26
CA ILE A 646 -23.69 -10.39 4.87
C ILE A 646 -24.76 -10.23 5.95
N VAL A 647 -26.01 -10.59 5.67
CA VAL A 647 -27.12 -10.53 6.66
C VAL A 647 -26.82 -11.37 7.89
N ASN A 648 -26.32 -12.60 7.69
CA ASN A 648 -25.95 -13.51 8.78
C ASN A 648 -24.78 -12.98 9.64
N ASN A 649 -23.98 -12.05 9.11
CA ASN A 649 -22.82 -11.44 9.77
C ASN A 649 -22.96 -9.91 9.83
N ALA A 650 -24.19 -9.40 10.01
CA ALA A 650 -24.53 -7.99 9.83
C ALA A 650 -23.63 -7.01 10.59
N SER A 651 -23.16 -7.36 11.80
CA SER A 651 -22.32 -6.45 12.61
C SER A 651 -21.00 -6.11 11.94
N GLN A 652 -20.37 -7.08 11.25
CA GLN A 652 -19.12 -6.89 10.50
C GLN A 652 -19.28 -5.84 9.40
N TYR A 653 -20.46 -5.83 8.76
CA TYR A 653 -20.83 -4.91 7.68
C TYR A 653 -21.67 -3.73 8.18
N SER A 654 -21.63 -3.40 9.48
CA SER A 654 -22.34 -2.24 10.01
C SER A 654 -21.66 -1.71 11.27
N SER A 655 -22.04 -2.21 12.43
CA SER A 655 -21.64 -1.65 13.74
C SER A 655 -20.16 -1.82 14.08
N ASP A 656 -19.46 -2.79 13.49
CA ASP A 656 -18.04 -3.04 13.76
C ASP A 656 -17.10 -2.19 12.86
N ILE A 657 -17.64 -1.56 11.81
CA ILE A 657 -16.89 -0.64 10.93
C ILE A 657 -16.43 0.56 11.75
N PHE A 658 -15.11 0.72 11.89
CA PHE A 658 -14.48 1.75 12.71
C PHE A 658 -15.07 1.85 14.13
N LYS A 659 -15.16 0.70 14.81
CA LYS A 659 -15.78 0.57 16.13
C LYS A 659 -15.30 1.57 17.19
N GLY A 660 -14.05 2.03 17.12
CA GLY A 660 -13.47 3.03 18.04
C GLY A 660 -13.87 4.48 17.74
N TYR A 661 -14.56 4.72 16.62
CA TYR A 661 -15.06 6.03 16.21
C TYR A 661 -16.57 5.99 15.94
N PRO A 662 -17.40 5.97 17.00
CA PRO A 662 -18.86 5.96 16.87
C PRO A 662 -19.40 7.29 16.33
N ASP A 663 -20.62 7.31 15.79
CA ASP A 663 -21.28 8.53 15.28
C ASP A 663 -21.33 9.68 16.29
N ALA A 664 -21.41 9.36 17.59
CA ALA A 664 -21.36 10.36 18.66
C ALA A 664 -20.04 11.15 18.69
N TYR A 665 -18.92 10.53 18.29
CA TYR A 665 -17.62 11.22 18.18
C TYR A 665 -17.63 12.20 17.02
N LEU A 666 -18.16 11.81 15.87
CA LEU A 666 -18.34 12.73 14.74
C LEU A 666 -19.23 13.92 15.13
N ALA A 667 -20.39 13.66 15.77
CA ALA A 667 -21.32 14.69 16.20
C ALA A 667 -20.71 15.67 17.22
N ALA A 668 -19.82 15.19 18.09
CA ALA A 668 -19.07 16.00 19.04
C ALA A 668 -17.78 16.63 18.45
N GLY A 669 -17.48 16.38 17.18
CA GLY A 669 -16.25 16.85 16.53
C GLY A 669 -14.97 16.24 17.11
N VAL A 670 -15.04 15.07 17.74
CA VAL A 670 -13.87 14.42 18.35
C VAL A 670 -12.84 14.07 17.26
N PRO A 671 -11.55 14.36 17.47
CA PRO A 671 -10.53 14.07 16.45
C PRO A 671 -10.32 12.56 16.30
N PRO A 672 -10.03 12.02 15.09
CA PRO A 672 -9.75 10.60 14.92
C PRO A 672 -8.38 10.25 15.50
N ARG A 673 -8.33 9.26 16.41
CA ARG A 673 -7.08 8.74 17.00
C ARG A 673 -6.52 7.61 16.14
N TYR A 674 -5.57 7.93 15.27
CA TYR A 674 -5.02 6.97 14.29
C TYR A 674 -3.51 6.70 14.43
N LEU A 675 -2.78 7.51 15.22
CA LEU A 675 -1.34 7.37 15.43
C LEU A 675 -1.03 6.17 16.32
N LEU A 676 0.20 5.68 16.27
CA LEU A 676 0.72 4.58 17.08
C LEU A 676 1.39 5.09 18.36
N PRO A 677 1.33 4.33 19.47
CA PRO A 677 2.07 4.66 20.69
C PRO A 677 3.58 4.45 20.52
N LEU A 678 4.35 5.14 21.34
CA LEU A 678 5.77 4.87 21.59
C LEU A 678 5.91 3.72 22.59
N SER A 679 6.95 2.91 22.42
CA SER A 679 7.21 1.75 23.28
C SER A 679 7.66 2.14 24.68
N THR A 680 7.49 1.22 25.64
CA THR A 680 7.99 1.37 27.01
C THR A 680 9.51 1.58 27.03
N GLU A 681 10.24 0.89 26.14
CA GLU A 681 11.69 1.05 25.99
C GLU A 681 12.05 2.48 25.54
N THR A 682 11.38 3.01 24.52
CA THR A 682 11.64 4.38 24.02
C THR A 682 11.44 5.41 25.11
N ILE A 683 10.38 5.26 25.91
CA ILE A 683 10.05 6.20 26.99
C ILE A 683 11.06 6.08 28.13
N SER A 684 11.33 4.86 28.60
CA SER A 684 12.23 4.63 29.74
C SER A 684 13.69 5.01 29.44
N GLN A 685 14.16 4.84 28.20
CA GLN A 685 15.51 5.23 27.78
C GLN A 685 15.63 6.73 27.44
N SER A 686 14.53 7.48 27.41
CA SER A 686 14.55 8.90 27.07
C SER A 686 15.01 9.83 28.19
N ASN A 687 15.41 9.32 29.37
CA ASN A 687 15.73 10.13 30.55
C ASN A 687 14.60 11.09 30.98
N GLY A 688 13.34 10.68 30.76
CA GLY A 688 12.15 11.48 31.06
C GLY A 688 11.91 12.65 30.09
N LEU A 689 12.57 12.63 28.92
CA LEU A 689 12.46 13.69 27.92
C LEU A 689 11.39 13.42 26.85
N ILE A 690 10.96 12.16 26.72
CA ILE A 690 9.92 11.73 25.80
C ILE A 690 8.81 11.05 26.59
N SER A 691 7.56 11.37 26.25
CA SER A 691 6.37 10.78 26.82
C SER A 691 5.42 10.38 25.69
N ASN A 692 4.55 9.40 25.95
CA ASN A 692 3.49 9.05 25.02
C ASN A 692 2.51 10.21 24.87
N GLY A 693 1.95 10.36 23.67
CA GLY A 693 0.95 11.39 23.34
C GLY A 693 -0.43 10.80 23.07
N TYR A 694 -1.37 11.66 22.65
CA TYR A 694 -2.66 11.23 22.08
C TYR A 694 -3.51 10.32 22.98
N GLY A 695 -3.32 10.43 24.31
CA GLY A 695 -4.02 9.64 25.32
C GLY A 695 -3.55 8.20 25.48
N PHE A 696 -2.43 7.81 24.86
CA PHE A 696 -1.81 6.50 25.11
C PHE A 696 -1.20 6.42 26.52
N GLU A 697 -1.10 5.20 27.03
CA GLU A 697 -0.43 4.87 28.28
C GLU A 697 1.05 5.27 28.25
N GLN A 698 1.62 5.60 29.42
CA GLN A 698 2.98 6.13 29.56
C GLN A 698 3.99 5.03 29.89
#